data_AF-A0A7W9KQS5-F1
#
_entry.id   AF-A0A7W9KQS5-F1
#
_cell.length_a   1.000
_cell.length_b   1.000
_cell.length_c   1.000
_cell.angle_alpha   90.00
_cell.angle_beta   90.00
_cell.angle_gamma   90.00
#
_symmetry.space_group_name_H-M   'P 1'
#
loop_
_entity.id
_entity.type
_entity.pdbx_description
1 polymer ?
#
loop_
_entity_poly.entity_id
_entity_poly.type
_entity_poly.pdbx_seq_one_letter_code
_entity_poly.pdbx_strand_id
1 'polypeptide(L)'
;MDSAHGLAEAAGKLGVTEEILLLAAHAKVLSVLTGEGAVQLGHGGRVVVRDGTWRDLVEATAASRVEPHTPVFDDERVAGYHAKALSLLIADPDADHDAETLLGDEELHLQVHGMAGRQRELPNRRMHELFEERVERHPDAIAAECRGERWTYRELNARANRIAHFLLGKEIQAEDVVAVISERNLDWMAAVLGVFKAGAVYLPIEPNFPAERIEAMLTRSNAAVRLTEPVLKAITGGPTTNPNVAVEQDQLAYIYFTSGSTGQPKGAMCEHGGMINHLYAKIDDLGIDEGAAVAQTAPQCFDISLWQLVSALLVGGRTVIVPQQDILDINRFLDTVEKAEVEVLQLVPSYLEVVLSELEVRPRELPALRCVSVTGEAIKKELVQRWFAHRPNGTLVNAYGLTETSDDTNHEVMTEVPATESVPLGKPVANVTVYVLDERLRPAPLGSVGEIAFSGICVGRGYINDPERTAAAFMDDPLRPGQRMYRSGDFGRWLPDGRLEFLGRRDAQVKIRGFRIEIGEVENRLLGAPGVKDAAVVVADGPQLVAFFSAAGDLTGEQLLAHAAESLAEYMVPSAAHRLDKLPLTDNGKIDKKALKAAADDLSRQGYVAPATDAERRLAAVWAEVLGVPVDKIGADADFFELGGTSLSAVRLAIKLKPAVSLTDITAAPTLSKLAALVEQAG
;
A
#
# COMPACT_ATOMS: atom_id res chain seq x y z
N MET A 1 46.63 -29.56 29.60
CA MET A 1 46.30 -30.93 29.13
C MET A 1 45.04 -31.45 29.83
N ASP A 2 44.04 -30.58 30.10
CA ASP A 2 42.85 -30.96 30.88
C ASP A 2 41.57 -30.14 30.51
N SER A 3 41.42 -29.79 29.24
CA SER A 3 40.19 -29.13 28.73
C SER A 3 39.64 -29.74 27.44
N ALA A 4 40.36 -30.70 26.84
CA ALA A 4 39.96 -31.35 25.60
C ALA A 4 39.06 -32.59 25.80
N HIS A 5 39.02 -33.16 27.01
CA HIS A 5 38.24 -34.38 27.27
C HIS A 5 36.76 -34.13 27.58
N GLY A 6 36.40 -32.96 28.15
CA GLY A 6 35.00 -32.61 28.44
C GLY A 6 34.18 -32.23 27.20
N LEU A 7 34.81 -31.64 26.18
CA LEU A 7 34.15 -31.23 24.92
C LEU A 7 33.79 -32.43 24.03
N ALA A 8 34.58 -33.50 24.06
CA ALA A 8 34.35 -34.70 23.26
C ALA A 8 33.18 -35.55 23.79
N GLU A 9 32.93 -35.54 25.10
CA GLU A 9 31.85 -36.30 25.74
C GLU A 9 30.48 -35.59 25.59
N ALA A 10 30.48 -34.26 25.43
CA ALA A 10 29.29 -33.47 25.09
C ALA A 10 28.89 -33.62 23.61
N ALA A 11 29.88 -33.65 22.71
CA ALA A 11 29.66 -33.80 21.26
C ALA A 11 29.09 -35.18 20.86
N GLY A 12 29.37 -36.23 21.64
CA GLY A 12 28.85 -37.58 21.37
C GLY A 12 27.36 -37.78 21.61
N LYS A 13 26.68 -36.84 22.30
CA LYS A 13 25.27 -37.00 22.72
C LYS A 13 24.24 -36.28 21.84
N LEU A 14 24.66 -35.40 20.91
CA LEU A 14 23.74 -34.51 20.20
C LEU A 14 23.47 -34.83 18.72
N GLY A 15 24.19 -35.76 18.08
CA GLY A 15 23.83 -36.32 16.77
C GLY A 15 23.43 -35.29 15.71
N VAL A 16 24.37 -34.45 15.24
CA VAL A 16 24.08 -33.30 14.37
C VAL A 16 24.83 -33.38 13.04
N THR A 17 24.11 -33.22 11.93
CA THR A 17 24.62 -33.12 10.54
C THR A 17 24.74 -31.69 10.00
N GLU A 18 24.43 -30.65 10.80
CA GLU A 18 24.57 -29.22 10.44
C GLU A 18 25.77 -28.51 11.09
N GLU A 19 26.44 -29.10 12.08
CA GLU A 19 27.54 -28.44 12.83
C GLU A 19 28.87 -28.36 12.07
N ILE A 20 29.04 -29.10 10.98
CA ILE A 20 30.30 -29.13 10.21
C ILE A 20 30.55 -27.81 9.48
N LEU A 21 29.49 -27.12 9.04
CA LEU A 21 29.58 -25.79 8.42
C LEU A 21 29.94 -24.71 9.45
N LEU A 22 29.38 -24.80 10.66
CA LEU A 22 29.67 -23.89 11.76
C LEU A 22 31.11 -24.04 12.26
N LEU A 23 31.61 -25.28 12.33
CA LEU A 23 33.01 -25.59 12.67
C LEU A 23 33.99 -25.11 11.59
N ALA A 24 33.63 -25.21 10.31
CA ALA A 24 34.45 -24.71 9.21
C ALA A 24 34.51 -23.17 9.21
N ALA A 25 33.40 -22.49 9.49
CA ALA A 25 33.35 -21.04 9.67
C ALA A 25 34.17 -20.58 10.89
N HIS A 26 34.04 -21.28 12.02
CA HIS A 26 34.86 -21.03 13.22
C HIS A 26 36.36 -21.26 12.97
N ALA A 27 36.75 -22.29 12.22
CA ALA A 27 38.15 -22.54 11.87
C ALA A 27 38.71 -21.49 10.90
N LYS A 28 37.88 -20.97 9.99
CA LYS A 28 38.21 -19.82 9.11
C LYS A 28 38.47 -18.56 9.92
N VAL A 29 37.60 -18.22 10.87
CA VAL A 29 37.74 -17.03 11.72
C VAL A 29 38.91 -17.14 12.70
N LEU A 30 39.19 -18.32 13.26
CA LEU A 30 40.35 -18.57 14.11
C LEU A 30 41.69 -18.36 13.38
N SER A 31 41.77 -18.70 12.08
CA SER A 31 42.98 -18.45 11.27
C SER A 31 43.20 -16.95 10.96
N VAL A 32 42.11 -16.19 10.88
CA VAL A 32 42.13 -14.73 10.66
C VAL A 32 42.58 -13.98 11.91
N LEU A 33 42.18 -14.43 13.11
CA LEU A 33 42.48 -13.74 14.37
C LEU A 33 43.89 -14.00 14.93
N THR A 34 44.53 -15.10 14.56
CA THR A 34 45.77 -15.55 15.22
C THR A 34 47.05 -15.30 14.43
N GLY A 35 46.96 -14.88 13.15
CA GLY A 35 48.12 -14.65 12.29
C GLY A 35 48.97 -15.89 11.98
N GLU A 36 48.64 -17.05 12.54
CA GLU A 36 49.29 -18.33 12.32
C GLU A 36 48.23 -19.43 12.21
N GLY A 37 48.22 -20.19 11.10
CA GLY A 37 47.64 -21.52 11.13
C GLY A 37 46.97 -21.99 9.84
N ALA A 38 47.53 -23.06 9.28
CA ALA A 38 46.89 -23.84 8.22
C ALA A 38 45.62 -24.53 8.76
N VAL A 39 44.50 -24.36 8.06
CA VAL A 39 43.22 -25.02 8.36
C VAL A 39 43.14 -26.35 7.60
N GLN A 40 42.90 -27.45 8.31
CA GLN A 40 42.67 -28.76 7.71
C GLN A 40 41.17 -29.01 7.63
N LEU A 41 40.60 -28.94 6.42
CA LEU A 41 39.19 -29.27 6.18
C LEU A 41 39.04 -30.79 6.05
N GLY A 42 38.00 -31.33 6.69
CA GLY A 42 37.67 -32.75 6.61
C GLY A 42 37.47 -33.19 5.15
N HIS A 43 38.04 -34.35 4.82
CA HIS A 43 38.20 -34.94 3.47
C HIS A 43 39.45 -34.48 2.69
N GLY A 44 40.62 -34.70 3.30
CA GLY A 44 41.86 -35.08 2.59
C GLY A 44 42.61 -34.00 1.81
N GLY A 45 42.09 -32.77 1.70
CA GLY A 45 42.80 -31.64 1.09
C GLY A 45 43.53 -30.81 2.14
N ARG A 46 44.85 -30.67 2.03
CA ARG A 46 45.68 -29.81 2.88
C ARG A 46 45.98 -28.52 2.10
N VAL A 47 45.38 -27.39 2.46
CA VAL A 47 45.71 -26.08 1.88
C VAL A 47 46.73 -25.41 2.80
N VAL A 48 47.89 -25.07 2.24
CA VAL A 48 48.96 -24.34 2.93
C VAL A 48 49.06 -22.97 2.28
N VAL A 49 48.64 -21.93 3.00
CA VAL A 49 48.85 -20.54 2.57
C VAL A 49 50.22 -20.10 3.06
N ARG A 50 51.13 -19.77 2.14
CA ARG A 50 52.43 -19.16 2.43
C ARG A 50 52.48 -17.83 1.72
N ASP A 51 52.70 -16.77 2.50
CA ASP A 51 53.10 -15.42 2.08
C ASP A 51 52.47 -14.93 0.77
N GLY A 52 51.22 -14.47 0.84
CA GLY A 52 50.51 -13.92 -0.32
C GLY A 52 49.28 -13.13 0.10
N THR A 53 49.18 -11.91 -0.43
CA THR A 53 48.16 -10.88 -0.16
C THR A 53 46.71 -11.36 -0.34
N TRP A 54 45.79 -10.70 0.36
CA TRP A 54 44.32 -10.87 0.40
C TRP A 54 43.59 -11.38 -0.87
N ARG A 55 44.12 -11.15 -2.07
CA ARG A 55 43.54 -11.57 -3.37
C ARG A 55 43.46 -13.08 -3.59
N ASP A 56 44.43 -13.86 -3.09
CA ASP A 56 44.50 -15.30 -3.40
C ASP A 56 43.51 -16.13 -2.54
N LEU A 57 43.05 -15.59 -1.41
CA LEU A 57 42.09 -16.24 -0.51
C LEU A 57 40.63 -16.09 -1.01
N VAL A 58 40.34 -14.97 -1.69
CA VAL A 58 39.04 -14.70 -2.32
C VAL A 58 38.84 -15.60 -3.54
N GLU A 59 39.87 -15.77 -4.38
CA GLU A 59 39.81 -16.63 -5.58
C GLU A 59 39.63 -18.13 -5.24
N ALA A 60 40.15 -18.60 -4.10
CA ALA A 60 39.97 -19.97 -3.65
C ALA A 60 38.56 -20.24 -3.06
N THR A 61 37.88 -19.20 -2.55
CA THR A 61 36.55 -19.31 -1.93
C THR A 61 35.43 -19.36 -3.00
N ALA A 62 35.64 -18.73 -4.15
CA ALA A 62 34.73 -18.78 -5.30
C ALA A 62 34.65 -20.17 -5.98
N ALA A 63 35.55 -21.11 -5.66
CA ALA A 63 35.65 -22.41 -6.31
C ALA A 63 34.83 -23.53 -5.64
N SER A 64 34.29 -23.34 -4.43
CA SER A 64 33.41 -24.32 -3.77
C SER A 64 31.95 -24.02 -4.06
N ARG A 65 31.39 -24.69 -5.06
CA ARG A 65 29.98 -24.64 -5.43
C ARG A 65 29.08 -25.11 -4.28
N VAL A 66 28.39 -24.17 -3.65
CA VAL A 66 27.11 -24.41 -2.96
C VAL A 66 26.01 -24.30 -4.02
N GLU A 67 25.06 -25.22 -4.03
CA GLU A 67 23.97 -25.23 -5.03
C GLU A 67 23.13 -23.93 -4.94
N PRO A 68 22.81 -23.27 -6.06
CA PRO A 68 22.32 -21.91 -6.07
C PRO A 68 20.79 -21.88 -6.13
N HIS A 69 20.12 -21.60 -5.01
CA HIS A 69 18.68 -21.25 -5.04
C HIS A 69 18.32 -20.04 -4.18
N THR A 70 19.26 -19.14 -3.93
CA THR A 70 18.96 -17.81 -3.38
C THR A 70 19.97 -16.82 -3.95
N PRO A 71 19.59 -15.63 -4.43
CA PRO A 71 20.57 -14.62 -4.84
C PRO A 71 21.38 -14.21 -3.60
N VAL A 72 22.57 -14.80 -3.49
CA VAL A 72 23.49 -14.68 -2.35
C VAL A 72 23.96 -13.23 -2.26
N PHE A 73 23.72 -12.60 -1.11
CA PHE A 73 24.59 -11.49 -0.69
C PHE A 73 25.98 -12.08 -0.46
N ASP A 74 26.98 -11.52 -1.15
CA ASP A 74 28.41 -11.86 -1.11
C ASP A 74 28.85 -12.64 0.15
N ASP A 75 29.35 -13.87 -0.03
CA ASP A 75 29.84 -14.75 1.06
C ASP A 75 30.85 -14.03 1.98
N GLU A 76 31.58 -13.05 1.43
CA GLU A 76 32.49 -12.18 2.18
C GLU A 76 31.78 -11.35 3.25
N ARG A 77 30.57 -10.86 2.94
CA ARG A 77 29.78 -10.01 3.85
C ARG A 77 29.25 -10.79 5.03
N VAL A 78 28.70 -11.98 4.79
CA VAL A 78 28.24 -12.89 5.84
C VAL A 78 29.41 -13.29 6.74
N ALA A 79 30.56 -13.64 6.15
CA ALA A 79 31.78 -13.91 6.90
C ALA A 79 32.23 -12.71 7.75
N GLY A 80 32.08 -11.48 7.23
CA GLY A 80 32.35 -10.23 7.94
C GLY A 80 31.50 -10.07 9.21
N TYR A 81 30.20 -10.34 9.15
CA TYR A 81 29.32 -10.30 10.33
C TYR A 81 29.74 -11.32 11.40
N HIS A 82 30.02 -12.56 10.99
CA HIS A 82 30.47 -13.60 11.90
C HIS A 82 31.82 -13.25 12.55
N ALA A 83 32.77 -12.73 11.78
CA ALA A 83 34.06 -12.28 12.30
C ALA A 83 33.91 -11.14 13.31
N LYS A 84 33.02 -10.18 13.07
CA LYS A 84 32.74 -9.09 14.01
C LYS A 84 32.06 -9.59 15.29
N ALA A 85 31.05 -10.45 15.17
CA ALA A 85 30.40 -11.08 16.32
C ALA A 85 31.40 -11.86 17.21
N LEU A 86 32.28 -12.65 16.58
CA LEU A 86 33.31 -13.39 17.31
C LEU A 86 34.35 -12.47 17.95
N SER A 87 34.72 -11.37 17.29
CA SER A 87 35.65 -10.39 17.85
C SER A 87 35.08 -9.70 19.10
N LEU A 88 33.78 -9.38 19.09
CA LEU A 88 33.07 -8.82 20.25
C LEU A 88 33.04 -9.82 21.42
N LEU A 89 32.64 -11.07 21.15
CA LEU A 89 32.61 -12.14 22.17
C LEU A 89 34.00 -12.45 22.75
N ILE A 90 35.07 -12.38 21.96
CA ILE A 90 36.44 -12.59 22.43
C ILE A 90 36.93 -11.40 23.28
N ALA A 91 36.54 -10.18 22.92
CA ALA A 91 36.96 -8.97 23.64
C ALA A 91 36.38 -8.92 25.06
N ASP A 92 35.12 -9.33 25.24
CA ASP A 92 34.49 -9.42 26.56
C ASP A 92 33.37 -10.48 26.59
N PRO A 93 33.66 -11.74 26.97
CA PRO A 93 32.67 -12.83 26.94
C PRO A 93 31.45 -12.62 27.85
N ASP A 94 31.56 -11.76 28.87
CA ASP A 94 30.52 -11.53 29.87
C ASP A 94 29.70 -10.25 29.58
N ALA A 95 30.08 -9.46 28.56
CA ALA A 95 29.35 -8.27 28.15
C ALA A 95 28.05 -8.60 27.40
N ASP A 96 27.07 -7.71 27.57
CA ASP A 96 25.86 -7.70 26.74
C ASP A 96 26.17 -7.12 25.36
N HIS A 97 26.53 -8.00 24.43
CA HIS A 97 26.81 -7.63 23.03
C HIS A 97 25.56 -7.32 22.21
N ASP A 98 24.35 -7.46 22.76
CA ASP A 98 23.14 -7.14 22.00
C ASP A 98 23.05 -5.64 21.69
N ALA A 99 23.75 -4.79 22.45
CA ALA A 99 23.88 -3.36 22.20
C ALA A 99 24.79 -3.01 21.00
N GLU A 100 25.69 -3.90 20.61
CA GLU A 100 26.69 -3.67 19.57
C GLU A 100 26.13 -3.93 18.17
N THR A 101 26.59 -3.17 17.18
CA THR A 101 26.20 -3.37 15.78
C THR A 101 27.14 -4.34 15.07
N LEU A 102 26.56 -5.33 14.38
CA LEU A 102 27.32 -6.23 13.50
C LEU A 102 27.71 -5.56 12.18
N LEU A 103 27.11 -4.42 11.85
CA LEU A 103 27.45 -3.66 10.66
C LEU A 103 28.84 -3.02 10.80
N GLY A 104 29.64 -3.07 9.75
CA GLY A 104 30.81 -2.22 9.60
C GLY A 104 30.42 -0.79 9.21
N ASP A 105 31.33 0.17 9.40
CA ASP A 105 31.08 1.59 9.09
C ASP A 105 30.73 1.81 7.62
N GLU A 106 31.36 1.07 6.70
CA GLU A 106 31.09 1.15 5.27
C GLU A 106 29.67 0.70 4.91
N GLU A 107 29.18 -0.38 5.52
CA GLU A 107 27.83 -0.87 5.27
C GLU A 107 26.79 0.06 5.89
N LEU A 108 27.04 0.55 7.11
CA LEU A 108 26.16 1.53 7.73
C LEU A 108 26.07 2.80 6.86
N HIS A 109 27.21 3.29 6.36
CA HIS A 109 27.25 4.43 5.44
C HIS A 109 26.48 4.14 4.14
N LEU A 110 26.64 2.95 3.56
CA LEU A 110 25.89 2.52 2.39
C LEU A 110 24.38 2.52 2.66
N GLN A 111 23.93 1.93 3.76
CA GLN A 111 22.49 1.86 4.09
C GLN A 111 21.89 3.24 4.39
N VAL A 112 22.65 4.15 5.03
CA VAL A 112 22.15 5.49 5.36
C VAL A 112 22.18 6.46 4.18
N HIS A 113 23.20 6.38 3.32
CA HIS A 113 23.42 7.37 2.26
C HIS A 113 23.33 6.79 0.84
N GLY A 114 23.84 5.58 0.60
CA GLY A 114 23.86 4.98 -0.73
C GLY A 114 22.55 4.28 -1.12
N MET A 115 21.75 3.85 -0.14
CA MET A 115 20.43 3.26 -0.35
C MET A 115 19.31 4.31 -0.29
N ALA A 116 19.62 5.55 0.10
CA ALA A 116 18.68 6.65 0.05
C ALA A 116 18.37 7.05 -1.40
N GLY A 117 17.20 7.62 -1.61
CA GLY A 117 16.82 8.17 -2.90
C GLY A 117 17.76 9.29 -3.32
N ARG A 118 17.91 9.45 -4.65
CA ARG A 118 18.74 10.51 -5.23
C ARG A 118 18.38 11.88 -4.62
N GLN A 119 19.38 12.72 -4.41
CA GLN A 119 19.11 14.10 -4.00
C GLN A 119 18.53 14.87 -5.18
N ARG A 120 17.40 15.54 -4.96
CA ARG A 120 16.73 16.40 -5.94
C ARG A 120 16.48 17.76 -5.29
N GLU A 121 17.02 18.81 -5.88
CA GLU A 121 16.67 20.17 -5.47
C GLU A 121 15.20 20.44 -5.80
N LEU A 122 14.44 20.90 -4.81
CA LEU A 122 13.03 21.25 -4.95
C LEU A 122 12.89 22.77 -4.99
N PRO A 123 11.96 23.32 -5.79
CA PRO A 123 11.67 24.74 -5.73
C PRO A 123 11.10 25.10 -4.35
N ASN A 124 11.44 26.27 -3.84
CA ASN A 124 10.79 26.83 -2.66
C ASN A 124 9.41 27.39 -3.02
N ARG A 125 8.49 26.48 -3.36
CA ARG A 125 7.10 26.74 -3.77
C ARG A 125 6.19 25.66 -3.21
N ARG A 126 4.92 26.02 -3.02
CA ARG A 126 3.80 25.15 -2.64
C ARG A 126 2.99 24.78 -3.87
N MET A 127 2.09 23.80 -3.72
CA MET A 127 1.31 23.24 -4.83
C MET A 127 0.51 24.32 -5.59
N HIS A 128 -0.14 25.23 -4.85
CA HIS A 128 -0.96 26.29 -5.45
C HIS A 128 -0.10 27.35 -6.15
N GLU A 129 1.10 27.68 -5.65
CA GLU A 129 1.98 28.65 -6.29
C GLU A 129 2.54 28.13 -7.61
N LEU A 130 2.95 26.85 -7.66
CA LEU A 130 3.37 26.21 -8.91
C LEU A 130 2.23 26.17 -9.95
N PHE A 131 0.99 25.95 -9.49
CA PHE A 131 -0.19 26.07 -10.34
C PHE A 131 -0.41 27.51 -10.83
N GLU A 132 -0.29 28.52 -9.96
CA GLU A 132 -0.43 29.94 -10.33
C GLU A 132 0.60 30.38 -11.37
N GLU A 133 1.85 29.93 -11.25
CA GLU A 133 2.89 30.19 -12.26
C GLU A 133 2.51 29.63 -13.64
N ARG A 134 1.78 28.50 -13.68
CA ARG A 134 1.25 27.92 -14.93
C ARG A 134 0.07 28.71 -15.46
N VAL A 135 -0.82 29.19 -14.59
CA VAL A 135 -1.94 30.06 -14.97
C VAL A 135 -1.44 31.33 -15.64
N GLU A 136 -0.35 31.93 -15.17
CA GLU A 136 0.24 33.13 -15.77
C GLU A 136 0.82 32.86 -17.16
N ARG A 137 1.46 31.70 -17.37
CA ARG A 137 2.12 31.36 -18.64
C ARG A 137 1.17 30.83 -19.71
N HIS A 138 0.20 29.98 -19.31
CA HIS A 138 -0.70 29.28 -20.22
C HIS A 138 -2.17 29.34 -19.74
N PRO A 139 -2.74 30.54 -19.58
CA PRO A 139 -4.05 30.70 -18.94
C PRO A 139 -5.19 30.01 -19.70
N ASP A 140 -5.09 29.93 -21.02
CA ASP A 140 -6.16 29.44 -21.89
C ASP A 140 -6.00 27.95 -22.25
N ALA A 141 -4.94 27.28 -21.76
CA ALA A 141 -4.79 25.84 -21.86
C ALA A 141 -5.79 25.12 -20.95
N ILE A 142 -6.22 23.90 -21.34
CA ILE A 142 -7.13 23.09 -20.52
C ILE A 142 -6.37 22.54 -19.31
N ALA A 143 -6.84 22.85 -18.10
CA ALA A 143 -6.28 22.36 -16.85
C ALA A 143 -6.98 21.08 -16.37
N ALA A 144 -8.30 21.02 -16.55
CA ALA A 144 -9.11 19.94 -16.02
C ALA A 144 -10.31 19.62 -16.91
N GLU A 145 -10.69 18.34 -16.94
CA GLU A 145 -11.86 17.85 -17.66
C GLU A 145 -12.65 16.86 -16.77
N CYS A 146 -13.98 16.95 -16.80
CA CYS A 146 -14.89 16.00 -16.16
C CYS A 146 -16.14 15.83 -17.01
N ARG A 147 -16.43 14.61 -17.48
CA ARG A 147 -17.61 14.31 -18.33
C ARG A 147 -17.79 15.24 -19.53
N GLY A 148 -16.69 15.63 -20.17
CA GLY A 148 -16.68 16.53 -21.33
C GLY A 148 -16.79 18.03 -20.99
N GLU A 149 -17.07 18.40 -19.73
CA GLU A 149 -16.86 19.77 -19.27
C GLU A 149 -15.37 20.03 -19.07
N ARG A 150 -14.86 21.14 -19.60
CA ARG A 150 -13.44 21.50 -19.57
C ARG A 150 -13.26 22.88 -18.97
N TRP A 151 -12.34 23.01 -18.03
CA TRP A 151 -11.91 24.30 -17.51
C TRP A 151 -10.46 24.58 -17.91
N THR A 152 -10.24 25.80 -18.38
CA THR A 152 -8.90 26.34 -18.58
C THR A 152 -8.19 26.58 -17.24
N TYR A 153 -6.86 26.74 -17.27
CA TYR A 153 -6.08 27.18 -16.10
C TYR A 153 -6.65 28.46 -15.49
N ARG A 154 -7.04 29.43 -16.33
CA ARG A 154 -7.66 30.69 -15.89
C ARG A 154 -8.98 30.49 -15.16
N GLU A 155 -9.87 29.67 -15.70
CA GLU A 155 -11.19 29.41 -15.13
C GLU A 155 -11.10 28.66 -13.79
N LEU A 156 -10.27 27.61 -13.76
CA LEU A 156 -10.00 26.85 -12.54
C LEU A 156 -9.39 27.76 -11.46
N ASN A 157 -8.41 28.60 -11.83
CA ASN A 157 -7.80 29.53 -10.89
C ASN A 157 -8.80 30.56 -10.35
N ALA A 158 -9.61 31.15 -11.22
CA ALA A 158 -10.64 32.10 -10.81
C ALA A 158 -11.66 31.45 -9.86
N ARG A 159 -12.03 30.19 -10.10
CA ARG A 159 -12.92 29.42 -9.22
C ARG A 159 -12.28 29.15 -7.86
N ALA A 160 -11.05 28.65 -7.84
CA ALA A 160 -10.29 28.38 -6.63
C ALA A 160 -10.05 29.66 -5.80
N ASN A 161 -9.76 30.79 -6.46
CA ASN A 161 -9.57 32.08 -5.80
C ASN A 161 -10.86 32.56 -5.10
N ARG A 162 -12.04 32.41 -5.73
CA ARG A 162 -13.31 32.74 -5.07
C ARG A 162 -13.53 31.92 -3.79
N ILE A 163 -13.18 30.63 -3.83
CA ILE A 163 -13.26 29.74 -2.66
C ILE A 163 -12.25 30.19 -1.59
N ALA A 164 -11.02 30.50 -1.96
CA ALA A 164 -10.01 30.99 -1.03
C ALA A 164 -10.43 32.29 -0.34
N HIS A 165 -10.94 33.28 -1.09
CA HIS A 165 -11.46 34.54 -0.52
C HIS A 165 -12.70 34.32 0.36
N PHE A 166 -13.56 33.36 0.01
CA PHE A 166 -14.67 32.97 0.89
C PHE A 166 -14.15 32.43 2.23
N LEU A 167 -13.14 31.55 2.20
CA LEU A 167 -12.53 31.01 3.41
C LEU A 167 -11.85 32.11 4.24
N LEU A 168 -11.08 33.00 3.62
CA LEU A 168 -10.48 34.15 4.30
C LEU A 168 -11.53 35.08 4.93
N GLY A 169 -12.70 35.24 4.28
CA GLY A 169 -13.84 35.96 4.84
C GLY A 169 -14.53 35.23 6.01
N LYS A 170 -14.19 33.96 6.27
CA LYS A 170 -14.54 33.20 7.49
C LYS A 170 -13.48 33.29 8.57
N GLU A 171 -12.48 34.17 8.39
CA GLU A 171 -11.41 34.43 9.36
C GLU A 171 -10.55 33.20 9.66
N ILE A 172 -10.42 32.27 8.70
CA ILE A 172 -9.50 31.12 8.84
C ILE A 172 -8.07 31.60 9.05
N GLN A 173 -7.34 30.90 9.90
CA GLN A 173 -5.92 31.11 10.16
C GLN A 173 -5.07 30.07 9.44
N ALA A 174 -3.76 30.30 9.42
CA ALA A 174 -2.81 29.31 8.92
C ALA A 174 -2.97 27.99 9.66
N GLU A 175 -2.98 26.89 8.91
CA GLU A 175 -3.22 25.53 9.39
C GLU A 175 -4.61 25.24 10.02
N ASP A 176 -5.60 26.13 9.86
CA ASP A 176 -6.98 25.77 10.17
C ASP A 176 -7.47 24.65 9.24
N VAL A 177 -8.16 23.66 9.78
CA VAL A 177 -8.64 22.51 9.01
C VAL A 177 -9.93 22.84 8.28
N VAL A 178 -9.93 22.66 6.96
CA VAL A 178 -11.11 22.81 6.10
C VAL A 178 -11.52 21.44 5.57
N ALA A 179 -12.68 20.97 6.02
CA ALA A 179 -13.26 19.72 5.56
C ALA A 179 -13.99 19.93 4.23
N VAL A 180 -13.61 19.17 3.20
CA VAL A 180 -14.28 19.19 1.89
C VAL A 180 -15.07 17.90 1.75
N ILE A 181 -16.40 18.05 1.63
CA ILE A 181 -17.38 16.97 1.56
C ILE A 181 -18.14 17.11 0.24
N SER A 182 -17.58 16.57 -0.83
CA SER A 182 -18.11 16.70 -2.20
C SER A 182 -17.87 15.40 -2.95
N GLU A 183 -18.58 15.17 -4.06
CA GLU A 183 -18.18 14.17 -5.05
C GLU A 183 -17.01 14.70 -5.90
N ARG A 184 -16.32 13.78 -6.60
CA ARG A 184 -15.27 14.10 -7.58
C ARG A 184 -15.84 14.84 -8.78
N ASN A 185 -15.47 16.10 -8.93
CA ASN A 185 -15.83 16.96 -10.05
C ASN A 185 -14.87 18.18 -10.11
N LEU A 186 -15.11 19.10 -11.04
CA LEU A 186 -14.29 20.32 -11.22
C LEU A 186 -14.37 21.27 -10.02
N ASP A 187 -15.54 21.37 -9.36
CA ASP A 187 -15.71 22.19 -8.15
C ASP A 187 -14.92 21.62 -6.96
N TRP A 188 -14.83 20.29 -6.82
CA TRP A 188 -13.97 19.64 -5.83
C TRP A 188 -12.49 20.00 -6.04
N MET A 189 -12.01 19.92 -7.29
CA MET A 189 -10.65 20.33 -7.63
C MET A 189 -10.37 21.79 -7.28
N ALA A 190 -11.30 22.68 -7.59
CA ALA A 190 -11.19 24.09 -7.22
C ALA A 190 -11.26 24.30 -5.71
N ALA A 191 -12.03 23.49 -4.97
CA ALA A 191 -12.09 23.54 -3.51
C ALA A 191 -10.74 23.19 -2.90
N VAL A 192 -10.09 22.11 -3.36
CA VAL A 192 -8.75 21.70 -2.91
C VAL A 192 -7.74 22.82 -3.12
N LEU A 193 -7.68 23.39 -4.33
CA LEU A 193 -6.78 24.52 -4.63
C LEU A 193 -7.13 25.76 -3.80
N GLY A 194 -8.43 26.04 -3.59
CA GLY A 194 -8.91 27.15 -2.78
C GLY A 194 -8.50 27.05 -1.31
N VAL A 195 -8.51 25.84 -0.74
CA VAL A 195 -8.01 25.58 0.63
C VAL A 195 -6.51 25.89 0.71
N PHE A 196 -5.71 25.36 -0.21
CA PHE A 196 -4.26 25.61 -0.22
C PHE A 196 -3.91 27.09 -0.40
N LYS A 197 -4.62 27.79 -1.29
CA LYS A 197 -4.44 29.23 -1.52
C LYS A 197 -4.78 30.08 -0.31
N ALA A 198 -5.64 29.58 0.58
CA ALA A 198 -6.01 30.27 1.79
C ALA A 198 -5.09 29.94 2.98
N GLY A 199 -4.06 29.10 2.78
CA GLY A 199 -3.12 28.67 3.83
C GLY A 199 -3.72 27.69 4.84
N ALA A 200 -4.85 27.06 4.50
CA ALA A 200 -5.56 26.09 5.34
C ALA A 200 -5.19 24.64 5.00
N VAL A 201 -5.57 23.73 5.89
CA VAL A 201 -5.32 22.29 5.76
C VAL A 201 -6.51 21.59 5.12
N TYR A 202 -6.25 20.86 4.04
CA TYR A 202 -7.26 20.08 3.34
C TYR A 202 -7.61 18.79 4.09
N LEU A 203 -8.89 18.62 4.45
CA LEU A 203 -9.43 17.36 4.98
C LEU A 203 -10.50 16.80 4.01
N PRO A 204 -10.19 15.76 3.22
CA PRO A 204 -11.18 15.06 2.40
C PRO A 204 -12.12 14.20 3.25
N ILE A 205 -13.40 14.25 2.93
CA ILE A 205 -14.42 13.36 3.48
C ILE A 205 -15.36 12.93 2.36
N GLU A 206 -15.56 11.62 2.20
CA GLU A 206 -16.52 11.13 1.21
C GLU A 206 -17.96 11.45 1.64
N PRO A 207 -18.80 11.97 0.75
CA PRO A 207 -20.17 12.36 1.09
C PRO A 207 -21.07 11.16 1.41
N ASN A 208 -20.69 9.95 0.99
CA ASN A 208 -21.42 8.71 1.26
C ASN A 208 -21.05 8.03 2.59
N PHE A 209 -20.08 8.56 3.35
CA PHE A 209 -19.78 8.03 4.67
C PHE A 209 -20.97 8.21 5.63
N PRO A 210 -21.16 7.29 6.59
CA PRO A 210 -22.20 7.46 7.61
C PRO A 210 -22.02 8.77 8.39
N ALA A 211 -23.12 9.42 8.75
CA ALA A 211 -23.11 10.71 9.43
C ALA A 211 -22.29 10.69 10.73
N GLU A 212 -22.34 9.59 11.49
CA GLU A 212 -21.54 9.41 12.72
C GLU A 212 -20.04 9.44 12.41
N ARG A 213 -19.61 8.78 11.34
CA ARG A 213 -18.20 8.77 10.89
C ARG A 213 -17.73 10.16 10.48
N ILE A 214 -18.57 10.88 9.72
CA ILE A 214 -18.29 12.25 9.30
C ILE A 214 -18.11 13.16 10.52
N GLU A 215 -19.06 13.15 11.46
CA GLU A 215 -18.97 13.99 12.66
C GLU A 215 -17.78 13.61 13.56
N ALA A 216 -17.44 12.32 13.65
CA ALA A 216 -16.24 11.87 14.38
C ALA A 216 -14.96 12.43 13.75
N MET A 217 -14.83 12.39 12.42
CA MET A 217 -13.67 12.96 11.70
C MET A 217 -13.59 14.48 11.88
N LEU A 218 -14.72 15.18 11.78
CA LEU A 218 -14.80 16.64 11.94
C LEU A 218 -14.43 17.08 13.36
N THR A 219 -14.97 16.40 14.36
CA THR A 219 -14.67 16.66 15.77
C THR A 219 -13.20 16.40 16.05
N ARG A 220 -12.66 15.27 15.60
CA ARG A 220 -11.28 14.87 15.87
C ARG A 220 -10.24 15.75 15.18
N SER A 221 -10.57 16.31 14.03
CA SER A 221 -9.69 17.21 13.28
C SER A 221 -9.83 18.68 13.69
N ASN A 222 -10.78 19.02 14.57
CA ASN A 222 -11.16 20.40 14.87
C ASN A 222 -11.46 21.20 13.58
N ALA A 223 -12.21 20.61 12.65
CA ALA A 223 -12.51 21.25 11.36
C ALA A 223 -13.24 22.60 11.56
N ALA A 224 -12.60 23.69 11.12
CA ALA A 224 -13.09 25.05 11.27
C ALA A 224 -14.21 25.38 10.27
N VAL A 225 -14.09 24.87 9.03
CA VAL A 225 -15.06 25.11 7.95
C VAL A 225 -15.38 23.80 7.24
N ARG A 226 -16.65 23.65 6.85
CA ARG A 226 -17.16 22.54 6.04
C ARG A 226 -17.55 23.06 4.64
N LEU A 227 -16.83 22.63 3.60
CA LEU A 227 -17.16 22.89 2.21
C LEU A 227 -17.93 21.70 1.64
N THR A 228 -19.26 21.76 1.74
CA THR A 228 -20.16 20.79 1.10
C THR A 228 -20.52 21.23 -0.32
N GLU A 229 -21.05 20.32 -1.15
CA GLU A 229 -21.48 20.66 -2.51
C GLU A 229 -22.47 21.86 -2.55
N PRO A 230 -23.51 21.96 -1.68
CA PRO A 230 -24.35 23.16 -1.63
C PRO A 230 -23.59 24.45 -1.29
N VAL A 231 -22.60 24.38 -0.39
CA VAL A 231 -21.76 25.54 -0.02
C VAL A 231 -20.89 25.95 -1.21
N LEU A 232 -20.25 24.99 -1.89
CA LEU A 232 -19.45 25.25 -3.07
C LEU A 232 -20.30 25.94 -4.15
N LYS A 233 -21.49 25.42 -4.44
CA LYS A 233 -22.43 26.03 -5.41
C LYS A 233 -22.88 27.43 -5.03
N ALA A 234 -22.98 27.75 -3.74
CA ALA A 234 -23.35 29.09 -3.27
C ALA A 234 -22.22 30.14 -3.45
N ILE A 235 -20.96 29.71 -3.53
CA ILE A 235 -19.81 30.59 -3.75
C ILE A 235 -19.74 30.97 -5.24
N THR A 236 -20.56 31.91 -5.69
CA THR A 236 -20.60 32.34 -7.11
C THR A 236 -19.87 33.66 -7.35
N GLY A 237 -19.84 34.55 -6.36
CA GLY A 237 -19.19 35.86 -6.40
C GLY A 237 -17.87 35.93 -5.63
N GLY A 238 -17.27 37.12 -5.59
CA GLY A 238 -16.01 37.40 -4.88
C GLY A 238 -14.82 37.64 -5.82
N PRO A 239 -13.66 38.05 -5.27
CA PRO A 239 -12.46 38.32 -6.07
C PRO A 239 -11.97 37.06 -6.77
N THR A 240 -11.47 37.22 -8.00
CA THR A 240 -10.88 36.15 -8.81
C THR A 240 -9.36 36.21 -8.85
N THR A 241 -8.75 37.18 -8.15
CA THR A 241 -7.31 37.34 -8.03
C THR A 241 -6.75 36.40 -6.95
N ASN A 242 -5.50 35.93 -7.13
CA ASN A 242 -4.85 35.10 -6.12
C ASN A 242 -4.81 35.85 -4.79
N PRO A 243 -5.19 35.21 -3.67
CA PRO A 243 -5.03 35.81 -2.35
C PRO A 243 -3.53 35.95 -2.02
N ASN A 244 -3.17 37.01 -1.30
CA ASN A 244 -1.79 37.23 -0.86
C ASN A 244 -1.58 36.60 0.53
N VAL A 245 -1.50 35.27 0.57
CA VAL A 245 -1.28 34.48 1.79
C VAL A 245 0.08 33.81 1.70
N ALA A 246 0.94 34.05 2.69
CA ALA A 246 2.21 33.34 2.79
C ALA A 246 1.98 31.96 3.41
N VAL A 247 2.39 30.92 2.70
CA VAL A 247 2.40 29.53 3.17
C VAL A 247 3.87 29.11 3.29
N GLU A 248 4.24 28.15 4.13
CA GLU A 248 5.61 27.61 4.20
C GLU A 248 5.64 26.11 3.87
N GLN A 249 6.81 25.55 3.55
CA GLN A 249 6.91 24.14 3.16
C GLN A 249 6.66 23.17 4.32
N ASP A 250 6.97 23.57 5.54
CA ASP A 250 6.77 22.80 6.77
C ASP A 250 5.36 22.96 7.35
N GLN A 251 4.51 23.81 6.75
CA GLN A 251 3.09 23.89 7.11
C GLN A 251 2.29 22.69 6.59
N LEU A 252 1.27 22.31 7.34
CA LEU A 252 0.34 21.25 6.97
C LEU A 252 -0.39 21.58 5.67
N ALA A 253 -0.33 20.64 4.73
CA ALA A 253 -1.10 20.70 3.50
C ALA A 253 -2.44 19.98 3.68
N TYR A 254 -2.43 18.78 4.27
CA TYR A 254 -3.62 17.94 4.36
C TYR A 254 -3.59 16.98 5.53
N ILE A 255 -4.79 16.46 5.85
CA ILE A 255 -5.00 15.39 6.82
C ILE A 255 -5.82 14.30 6.15
N TYR A 256 -5.26 13.09 6.07
CA TYR A 256 -5.98 11.90 5.62
C TYR A 256 -6.24 10.98 6.79
N PHE A 257 -7.51 10.60 6.98
CA PHE A 257 -7.87 9.61 8.00
C PHE A 257 -7.69 8.19 7.48
N THR A 258 -6.89 7.41 8.19
CA THR A 258 -6.77 5.97 7.97
C THR A 258 -7.53 5.20 9.05
N SER A 259 -7.84 3.94 8.79
CA SER A 259 -8.34 3.03 9.82
C SER A 259 -7.33 2.90 10.98
N GLY A 260 -7.82 2.69 12.20
CA GLY A 260 -6.99 2.66 13.42
C GLY A 260 -7.18 1.39 14.25
N SER A 261 -6.09 0.83 14.77
CA SER A 261 -6.10 -0.45 15.52
C SER A 261 -6.96 -0.45 16.79
N THR A 262 -7.19 0.70 17.43
CA THR A 262 -8.11 0.82 18.58
C THR A 262 -9.58 1.04 18.19
N GLY A 263 -9.89 0.96 16.89
CA GLY A 263 -11.23 1.14 16.32
C GLY A 263 -11.74 2.56 16.20
N GLN A 264 -10.84 3.53 16.22
CA GLN A 264 -11.13 4.92 15.87
C GLN A 264 -10.16 5.37 14.77
N PRO A 265 -10.65 6.01 13.69
CA PRO A 265 -9.81 6.54 12.62
C PRO A 265 -8.73 7.49 13.15
N LYS A 266 -7.54 7.46 12.54
CA LYS A 266 -6.42 8.35 12.84
C LYS A 266 -6.11 9.25 11.64
N GLY A 267 -6.03 10.56 11.86
CA GLY A 267 -5.71 11.52 10.80
C GLY A 267 -4.21 11.76 10.72
N ALA A 268 -3.56 11.28 9.67
CA ALA A 268 -2.14 11.54 9.41
C ALA A 268 -1.97 12.98 8.88
N MET A 269 -1.11 13.76 9.54
CA MET A 269 -0.84 15.16 9.22
C MET A 269 0.39 15.26 8.32
N CYS A 270 0.21 15.73 7.08
CA CYS A 270 1.28 15.82 6.10
C CYS A 270 1.52 17.28 5.67
N GLU A 271 2.80 17.59 5.45
CA GLU A 271 3.27 18.94 5.17
C GLU A 271 3.43 19.18 3.65
N HIS A 272 3.40 20.44 3.23
CA HIS A 272 3.54 20.81 1.82
C HIS A 272 4.82 20.27 1.18
N GLY A 273 5.95 20.32 1.90
CA GLY A 273 7.26 19.88 1.41
C GLY A 273 7.29 18.40 1.02
N GLY A 274 6.73 17.53 1.87
CA GLY A 274 6.65 16.09 1.60
C GLY A 274 5.84 15.78 0.34
N MET A 275 4.69 16.44 0.18
CA MET A 275 3.86 16.25 -1.01
C MET A 275 4.48 16.83 -2.28
N ILE A 276 5.15 17.98 -2.20
CA ILE A 276 5.89 18.54 -3.34
C ILE A 276 6.99 17.57 -3.79
N ASN A 277 7.73 16.97 -2.85
CA ASN A 277 8.72 15.96 -3.17
C ASN A 277 8.09 14.75 -3.90
N HIS A 278 6.98 14.22 -3.36
CA HIS A 278 6.24 13.12 -3.96
C HIS A 278 5.74 13.47 -5.39
N LEU A 279 5.17 14.66 -5.57
CA LEU A 279 4.68 15.13 -6.88
C LEU A 279 5.79 15.15 -7.92
N TYR A 280 6.99 15.62 -7.56
CA TYR A 280 8.14 15.58 -8.46
C TYR A 280 8.64 14.18 -8.75
N ALA A 281 8.59 13.26 -7.77
CA ALA A 281 8.89 11.85 -8.02
C ALA A 281 7.91 11.25 -9.04
N LYS A 282 6.60 11.54 -8.91
CA LYS A 282 5.58 11.11 -9.88
C LYS A 282 5.81 11.71 -11.26
N ILE A 283 6.10 13.01 -11.34
CA ILE A 283 6.39 13.70 -12.59
C ILE A 283 7.57 13.07 -13.30
N ASP A 284 8.68 12.86 -12.60
CA ASP A 284 9.89 12.28 -13.18
C ASP A 284 9.68 10.82 -13.61
N ASP A 285 9.16 9.98 -12.71
CA ASP A 285 9.17 8.52 -12.89
C ASP A 285 8.02 8.02 -13.76
N LEU A 286 6.89 8.74 -13.80
CA LEU A 286 5.78 8.46 -14.73
C LEU A 286 5.91 9.27 -16.04
N GLY A 287 6.94 10.12 -16.14
CA GLY A 287 7.22 10.97 -17.29
C GLY A 287 6.08 11.94 -17.60
N ILE A 288 5.48 12.58 -16.59
CA ILE A 288 4.39 13.56 -16.80
C ILE A 288 5.00 14.86 -17.32
N ASP A 289 4.62 15.28 -18.50
CA ASP A 289 5.17 16.45 -19.20
C ASP A 289 4.08 17.48 -19.55
N GLU A 290 4.48 18.52 -20.27
CA GLU A 290 3.55 19.53 -20.78
C GLU A 290 2.62 18.89 -21.82
N GLY A 291 1.31 18.98 -21.58
CA GLY A 291 0.29 18.34 -22.42
C GLY A 291 -0.20 16.98 -21.92
N ALA A 292 0.51 16.34 -20.98
CA ALA A 292 0.12 15.04 -20.43
C ALA A 292 -1.31 15.04 -19.88
N ALA A 293 -2.08 14.00 -20.21
CA ALA A 293 -3.38 13.74 -19.61
C ALA A 293 -3.26 12.71 -18.47
N VAL A 294 -3.45 13.16 -17.23
CA VAL A 294 -3.42 12.31 -16.03
C VAL A 294 -4.85 12.05 -15.55
N ALA A 295 -5.21 10.78 -15.34
CA ALA A 295 -6.52 10.44 -14.81
C ALA A 295 -6.57 10.51 -13.28
N GLN A 296 -7.59 11.19 -12.75
CA GLN A 296 -7.96 11.16 -11.33
C GLN A 296 -9.06 10.12 -11.12
N THR A 297 -8.68 8.97 -10.55
CA THR A 297 -9.53 7.78 -10.35
C THR A 297 -9.65 7.37 -8.89
N ALA A 298 -8.70 7.76 -8.04
CA ALA A 298 -8.69 7.36 -6.65
C ALA A 298 -9.83 8.03 -5.85
N PRO A 299 -10.42 7.35 -4.85
CA PRO A 299 -11.35 7.98 -3.94
C PRO A 299 -10.67 9.14 -3.20
N GLN A 300 -11.45 10.17 -2.89
CA GLN A 300 -10.97 11.47 -2.40
C GLN A 300 -10.35 11.36 -1.01
N CYS A 301 -10.76 10.35 -0.24
CA CYS A 301 -10.26 10.05 1.10
C CYS A 301 -8.93 9.26 1.10
N PHE A 302 -8.31 9.04 -0.06
CA PHE A 302 -6.95 8.51 -0.18
C PHE A 302 -6.00 9.59 -0.70
N ASP A 303 -4.79 9.61 -0.16
CA ASP A 303 -3.66 10.43 -0.57
C ASP A 303 -3.35 10.33 -2.08
N ILE A 304 -3.51 9.13 -2.65
CA ILE A 304 -3.42 8.88 -4.10
C ILE A 304 -4.23 9.90 -4.92
N SER A 305 -5.41 10.30 -4.42
CA SER A 305 -6.27 11.25 -5.13
C SER A 305 -5.63 12.60 -5.33
N LEU A 306 -4.79 13.05 -4.39
CA LEU A 306 -4.23 14.39 -4.42
C LEU A 306 -3.15 14.52 -5.47
N TRP A 307 -2.24 13.56 -5.60
CA TRP A 307 -1.20 13.64 -6.64
C TRP A 307 -1.82 13.51 -8.04
N GLN A 308 -2.81 12.62 -8.21
CA GLN A 308 -3.54 12.48 -9.47
C GLN A 308 -4.26 13.78 -9.84
N LEU A 309 -4.76 14.51 -8.83
CA LEU A 309 -5.47 15.77 -9.03
C LEU A 309 -4.54 16.90 -9.51
N VAL A 310 -3.34 17.03 -8.92
CA VAL A 310 -2.52 18.24 -9.08
C VAL A 310 -1.24 18.06 -9.89
N SER A 311 -0.71 16.84 -10.06
CA SER A 311 0.60 16.61 -10.72
C SER A 311 0.68 17.20 -12.14
N ALA A 312 -0.32 16.94 -12.97
CA ALA A 312 -0.40 17.48 -14.34
C ALA A 312 -0.41 19.02 -14.35
N LEU A 313 -1.10 19.63 -13.37
CA LEU A 313 -1.20 21.08 -13.27
C LEU A 313 0.14 21.77 -13.08
N LEU A 314 1.11 21.10 -12.46
CA LEU A 314 2.41 21.69 -12.14
C LEU A 314 3.34 21.77 -13.36
N VAL A 315 3.04 21.01 -14.41
CA VAL A 315 3.86 20.92 -15.63
C VAL A 315 3.15 21.42 -16.88
N GLY A 316 1.89 21.87 -16.77
CA GLY A 316 1.12 22.35 -17.92
C GLY A 316 0.30 21.26 -18.62
N GLY A 317 0.16 20.09 -18.00
CA GLY A 317 -0.75 19.02 -18.45
C GLY A 317 -2.20 19.29 -18.05
N ARG A 318 -3.05 18.28 -18.23
CA ARG A 318 -4.46 18.30 -17.82
C ARG A 318 -4.83 17.12 -16.94
N THR A 319 -5.70 17.37 -15.96
CA THR A 319 -6.28 16.33 -15.11
C THR A 319 -7.65 15.90 -15.65
N VAL A 320 -7.83 14.62 -15.92
CA VAL A 320 -9.11 14.02 -16.33
C VAL A 320 -9.77 13.41 -15.09
N ILE A 321 -10.76 14.09 -14.53
CA ILE A 321 -11.47 13.63 -13.33
C ILE A 321 -12.50 12.57 -13.74
N VAL A 322 -12.35 11.37 -13.18
CA VAL A 322 -13.27 10.25 -13.37
C VAL A 322 -14.18 10.14 -12.14
N PRO A 323 -15.49 10.41 -12.26
CA PRO A 323 -16.44 10.25 -11.16
C PRO A 323 -16.52 8.81 -10.65
N GLN A 324 -16.94 8.64 -9.39
CA GLN A 324 -16.98 7.33 -8.72
C GLN A 324 -17.86 6.29 -9.44
N GLN A 325 -19.03 6.70 -9.87
CA GLN A 325 -19.95 5.86 -10.61
C GLN A 325 -19.39 5.45 -12.00
N ASP A 326 -18.48 6.24 -12.57
CA ASP A 326 -17.91 5.96 -13.89
C ASP A 326 -16.71 5.02 -13.79
N ILE A 327 -15.89 5.12 -12.73
CA ILE A 327 -14.83 4.12 -12.45
C ILE A 327 -15.41 2.75 -12.04
N LEU A 328 -16.62 2.70 -11.46
CA LEU A 328 -17.27 1.43 -11.13
C LEU A 328 -17.88 0.73 -12.36
N ASP A 329 -18.09 1.44 -13.47
CA ASP A 329 -18.51 0.88 -14.76
C ASP A 329 -17.32 0.83 -15.71
N ILE A 330 -16.72 -0.36 -15.84
CA ILE A 330 -15.53 -0.57 -16.67
C ILE A 330 -15.64 -0.04 -18.10
N ASN A 331 -16.82 -0.07 -18.71
CA ASN A 331 -17.00 0.39 -20.08
C ASN A 331 -17.00 1.92 -20.13
N ARG A 332 -17.66 2.59 -19.18
CA ARG A 332 -17.60 4.06 -19.04
C ARG A 332 -16.20 4.54 -18.69
N PHE A 333 -15.50 3.80 -17.84
CA PHE A 333 -14.12 4.09 -17.51
C PHE A 333 -13.22 4.02 -18.74
N LEU A 334 -13.25 2.91 -19.48
CA LEU A 334 -12.46 2.76 -20.71
C LEU A 334 -12.84 3.77 -21.79
N ASP A 335 -14.13 4.07 -21.95
CA ASP A 335 -14.61 5.16 -22.81
C ASP A 335 -13.99 6.51 -22.43
N THR A 336 -13.85 6.78 -21.14
CA THR A 336 -13.25 8.02 -20.64
C THR A 336 -11.74 8.05 -20.92
N VAL A 337 -11.04 6.95 -20.63
CA VAL A 337 -9.60 6.79 -20.92
C VAL A 337 -9.31 7.00 -22.41
N GLU A 338 -10.14 6.44 -23.28
CA GLU A 338 -10.03 6.54 -24.72
C GLU A 338 -10.34 7.97 -25.22
N LYS A 339 -11.52 8.51 -24.89
CA LYS A 339 -11.99 9.81 -25.41
C LYS A 339 -11.19 10.99 -24.88
N ALA A 340 -10.72 10.92 -23.64
CA ALA A 340 -9.90 11.96 -23.03
C ALA A 340 -8.40 11.79 -23.30
N GLU A 341 -8.02 10.76 -24.07
CA GLU A 341 -6.64 10.41 -24.43
C GLU A 341 -5.74 10.34 -23.19
N VAL A 342 -6.18 9.62 -22.16
CA VAL A 342 -5.43 9.49 -20.90
C VAL A 342 -4.08 8.81 -21.17
N GLU A 343 -3.00 9.43 -20.71
CA GLU A 343 -1.63 8.95 -20.91
C GLU A 343 -1.07 8.25 -19.67
N VAL A 344 -1.43 8.78 -18.49
CA VAL A 344 -0.92 8.32 -17.20
C VAL A 344 -2.10 8.00 -16.28
N LEU A 345 -2.07 6.79 -15.73
CA LEU A 345 -3.10 6.26 -14.86
C LEU A 345 -2.46 5.57 -13.65
N GLN A 346 -3.05 5.69 -12.46
CA GLN A 346 -2.73 4.79 -11.35
C GLN A 346 -3.98 4.07 -10.87
N LEU A 347 -3.81 2.77 -10.61
CA LEU A 347 -4.84 1.86 -10.16
C LEU A 347 -4.34 1.02 -8.98
N VAL A 348 -5.24 0.26 -8.36
CA VAL A 348 -4.85 -0.86 -7.52
C VAL A 348 -4.65 -2.10 -8.41
N PRO A 349 -3.71 -3.02 -8.10
CA PRO A 349 -3.49 -4.23 -8.89
C PRO A 349 -4.77 -5.01 -9.22
N SER A 350 -5.67 -5.18 -8.24
CA SER A 350 -6.97 -5.83 -8.43
C SER A 350 -7.87 -5.15 -9.47
N TYR A 351 -7.78 -3.83 -9.64
CA TYR A 351 -8.56 -3.11 -10.65
C TYR A 351 -7.87 -3.15 -12.02
N LEU A 352 -6.54 -3.13 -12.07
CA LEU A 352 -5.79 -3.35 -13.32
C LEU A 352 -6.13 -4.72 -13.94
N GLU A 353 -6.24 -5.76 -13.11
CA GLU A 353 -6.69 -7.10 -13.50
C GLU A 353 -8.05 -7.06 -14.23
N VAL A 354 -8.99 -6.22 -13.77
CA VAL A 354 -10.31 -6.05 -14.40
C VAL A 354 -10.21 -5.34 -15.72
N VAL A 355 -9.40 -4.27 -15.78
CA VAL A 355 -9.13 -3.53 -17.02
C VAL A 355 -8.55 -4.46 -18.08
N LEU A 356 -7.51 -5.23 -17.74
CA LEU A 356 -6.89 -6.17 -18.67
C LEU A 356 -7.87 -7.26 -19.10
N SER A 357 -8.66 -7.80 -18.17
CA SER A 357 -9.69 -8.79 -18.51
C SER A 357 -10.73 -8.24 -19.49
N GLU A 358 -11.17 -6.98 -19.34
CA GLU A 358 -12.08 -6.36 -20.32
C GLU A 358 -11.41 -6.15 -21.68
N LEU A 359 -10.15 -5.71 -21.69
CA LEU A 359 -9.41 -5.50 -22.95
C LEU A 359 -9.10 -6.80 -23.69
N GLU A 360 -9.00 -7.94 -22.99
CA GLU A 360 -8.85 -9.27 -23.60
C GLU A 360 -10.13 -9.73 -24.29
N VAL A 361 -11.29 -9.43 -23.69
CA VAL A 361 -12.61 -9.80 -24.24
C VAL A 361 -13.04 -8.82 -25.33
N ARG A 362 -12.77 -7.53 -25.14
CA ARG A 362 -13.15 -6.43 -26.02
C ARG A 362 -11.93 -5.55 -26.28
N PRO A 363 -11.09 -5.92 -27.26
CA PRO A 363 -9.91 -5.14 -27.59
C PRO A 363 -10.26 -3.69 -27.90
N ARG A 364 -9.59 -2.78 -27.22
CA ARG A 364 -9.59 -1.33 -27.50
C ARG A 364 -8.16 -0.87 -27.67
N GLU A 365 -7.92 -0.12 -28.73
CA GLU A 365 -6.66 0.59 -28.88
C GLU A 365 -6.73 1.84 -28.00
N LEU A 366 -5.93 1.89 -26.93
CA LEU A 366 -5.78 3.10 -26.09
C LEU A 366 -4.39 3.70 -26.37
N PRO A 367 -4.10 4.23 -27.58
CA PRO A 367 -2.74 4.55 -28.01
C PRO A 367 -2.05 5.60 -27.14
N ALA A 368 -2.81 6.50 -26.51
CA ALA A 368 -2.30 7.50 -25.58
C ALA A 368 -1.78 6.89 -24.27
N LEU A 369 -2.40 5.80 -23.78
CA LEU A 369 -2.05 5.20 -22.50
C LEU A 369 -0.66 4.56 -22.55
N ARG A 370 0.32 5.29 -22.01
CA ARG A 370 1.75 4.93 -22.02
C ARG A 370 2.27 4.48 -20.66
N CYS A 371 1.69 4.95 -19.57
CA CYS A 371 2.16 4.62 -18.22
C CYS A 371 1.00 4.25 -17.30
N VAL A 372 1.10 3.07 -16.68
CA VAL A 372 0.23 2.67 -15.57
C VAL A 372 1.08 2.51 -14.32
N SER A 373 0.71 3.18 -13.24
CA SER A 373 1.23 2.88 -11.92
C SER A 373 0.23 2.00 -11.16
N VAL A 374 0.73 1.12 -10.31
CA VAL A 374 -0.07 0.38 -9.34
C VAL A 374 0.43 0.65 -7.93
N THR A 375 -0.48 0.78 -6.97
CA THR A 375 -0.14 0.91 -5.54
C THR A 375 -1.26 0.32 -4.68
N GLY A 376 -1.04 0.24 -3.37
CA GLY A 376 -2.06 -0.19 -2.41
C GLY A 376 -2.23 -1.71 -2.28
N GLU A 377 -1.65 -2.54 -3.15
CA GLU A 377 -1.60 -4.00 -3.00
C GLU A 377 -0.28 -4.54 -3.56
N ALA A 378 0.13 -5.74 -3.12
CA ALA A 378 1.24 -6.42 -3.76
C ALA A 378 0.82 -6.88 -5.16
N ILE A 379 1.55 -6.47 -6.20
CA ILE A 379 1.32 -6.92 -7.57
C ILE A 379 1.95 -8.31 -7.80
N LYS A 380 1.21 -9.17 -8.50
CA LYS A 380 1.68 -10.49 -8.92
C LYS A 380 2.41 -10.43 -10.25
N LYS A 381 3.43 -11.29 -10.44
CA LYS A 381 4.23 -11.36 -11.66
C LYS A 381 3.39 -11.68 -12.90
N GLU A 382 2.36 -12.50 -12.74
CA GLU A 382 1.41 -12.86 -13.81
C GLU A 382 0.65 -11.63 -14.33
N LEU A 383 0.28 -10.70 -13.43
CA LEU A 383 -0.39 -9.47 -13.82
C LEU A 383 0.55 -8.55 -14.61
N VAL A 384 1.84 -8.49 -14.23
CA VAL A 384 2.87 -7.76 -14.97
C VAL A 384 3.06 -8.33 -16.38
N GLN A 385 3.12 -9.66 -16.49
CA GLN A 385 3.21 -10.35 -17.79
C GLN A 385 2.03 -10.01 -18.70
N ARG A 386 0.80 -10.04 -18.17
CA ARG A 386 -0.39 -9.66 -18.92
C ARG A 386 -0.35 -8.21 -19.37
N TRP A 387 0.07 -7.28 -18.50
CA TRP A 387 0.24 -5.88 -18.89
C TRP A 387 1.17 -5.73 -20.11
N PHE A 388 2.38 -6.31 -20.06
CA PHE A 388 3.32 -6.18 -21.17
C PHE A 388 2.92 -6.97 -22.43
N ALA A 389 2.09 -8.00 -22.31
CA ALA A 389 1.48 -8.66 -23.46
C ALA A 389 0.50 -7.72 -24.20
N HIS A 390 -0.28 -6.92 -23.47
CA HIS A 390 -1.15 -5.90 -24.04
C HIS A 390 -0.42 -4.62 -24.45
N ARG A 391 0.64 -4.26 -23.72
CA ARG A 391 1.39 -3.02 -23.86
C ARG A 391 2.90 -3.25 -23.86
N PRO A 392 3.46 -3.82 -24.96
CA PRO A 392 4.90 -4.10 -25.04
C PRO A 392 5.80 -2.87 -24.92
N ASN A 393 5.30 -1.69 -25.31
CA ASN A 393 6.03 -0.41 -25.23
C ASN A 393 5.55 0.47 -24.05
N GLY A 394 4.66 -0.03 -23.21
CA GLY A 394 4.15 0.70 -22.05
C GLY A 394 5.12 0.66 -20.87
N THR A 395 4.92 1.56 -19.92
CA THR A 395 5.61 1.54 -18.62
C THR A 395 4.64 1.07 -17.54
N LEU A 396 5.08 0.15 -16.67
CA LEU A 396 4.35 -0.24 -15.46
C LEU A 396 5.17 0.15 -14.24
N VAL A 397 4.59 0.90 -13.32
CA VAL A 397 5.28 1.32 -12.08
C VAL A 397 4.64 0.68 -10.87
N ASN A 398 5.34 -0.23 -10.19
CA ASN A 398 4.92 -0.71 -8.88
C ASN A 398 5.37 0.30 -7.83
N ALA A 399 4.41 0.98 -7.21
CA ALA A 399 4.65 2.04 -6.24
C ALA A 399 4.27 1.59 -4.83
N TYR A 400 4.99 2.11 -3.85
CA TYR A 400 4.77 1.79 -2.45
C TYR A 400 5.03 2.98 -1.54
N GLY A 401 4.10 3.21 -0.63
CA GLY A 401 4.25 4.11 0.49
C GLY A 401 3.04 4.05 1.42
N LEU A 402 3.04 4.96 2.37
CA LEU A 402 2.00 5.08 3.38
C LEU A 402 1.55 6.54 3.50
N THR A 403 0.34 6.74 3.99
CA THR A 403 -0.22 8.07 4.22
C THR A 403 0.64 8.91 5.16
N GLU A 404 1.26 8.27 6.15
CA GLU A 404 2.18 8.91 7.10
C GLU A 404 3.50 9.41 6.45
N THR A 405 3.78 9.02 5.21
CA THR A 405 5.00 9.35 4.47
C THR A 405 4.72 10.11 3.18
N SER A 406 3.64 10.91 3.15
CA SER A 406 3.26 11.71 1.98
C SER A 406 3.10 10.87 0.70
N ASP A 407 2.33 9.78 0.81
CA ASP A 407 2.03 8.82 -0.27
C ASP A 407 3.25 7.95 -0.65
N ASP A 408 3.46 7.63 -1.93
CA ASP A 408 4.51 6.72 -2.38
C ASP A 408 5.93 7.22 -2.08
N THR A 409 6.73 6.30 -1.54
CA THR A 409 8.12 6.46 -1.08
C THR A 409 9.11 5.66 -1.91
N ASN A 410 8.65 4.64 -2.63
CA ASN A 410 9.43 3.81 -3.52
C ASN A 410 8.71 3.60 -4.85
N HIS A 411 9.49 3.50 -5.93
CA HIS A 411 9.02 3.12 -7.25
C HIS A 411 9.90 2.03 -7.85
N GLU A 412 9.27 0.99 -8.39
CA GLU A 412 9.85 0.07 -9.37
C GLU A 412 9.29 0.40 -10.75
N VAL A 413 10.06 1.13 -11.55
CA VAL A 413 9.68 1.49 -12.93
C VAL A 413 10.10 0.36 -13.87
N MET A 414 9.11 -0.31 -14.45
CA MET A 414 9.31 -1.48 -15.30
C MET A 414 8.94 -1.15 -16.76
N THR A 415 9.83 -1.54 -17.67
CA THR A 415 9.58 -1.57 -19.13
C THR A 415 9.53 -2.99 -19.67
N GLU A 416 9.78 -3.98 -18.80
CA GLU A 416 9.69 -5.40 -19.09
C GLU A 416 9.34 -6.18 -17.82
N VAL A 417 9.02 -7.46 -17.97
CA VAL A 417 8.71 -8.34 -16.83
C VAL A 417 9.98 -8.54 -15.99
N PRO A 418 9.94 -8.30 -14.66
CA PRO A 418 11.12 -8.48 -13.82
C PRO A 418 11.55 -9.95 -13.79
N ALA A 419 12.86 -10.17 -13.76
CA ALA A 419 13.44 -11.52 -13.68
C ALA A 419 13.18 -12.21 -12.33
N THR A 420 12.96 -11.44 -11.26
CA THR A 420 12.68 -11.93 -9.90
C THR A 420 11.34 -12.66 -9.82
N GLU A 421 11.20 -13.58 -8.87
CA GLU A 421 9.93 -14.30 -8.63
C GLU A 421 8.84 -13.37 -8.07
N SER A 422 9.20 -12.57 -7.06
CA SER A 422 8.38 -11.48 -6.53
C SER A 422 8.64 -10.19 -7.31
N VAL A 423 7.63 -9.33 -7.43
CA VAL A 423 7.81 -7.97 -7.95
C VAL A 423 8.29 -7.09 -6.80
N PRO A 424 9.51 -6.52 -6.88
CA PRO A 424 10.04 -5.69 -5.80
C PRO A 424 9.29 -4.36 -5.71
N LEU A 425 9.45 -3.69 -4.57
CA LEU A 425 8.97 -2.31 -4.35
C LEU A 425 9.88 -1.26 -5.00
N GLY A 426 11.02 -1.70 -5.56
CA GLY A 426 11.98 -0.85 -6.23
C GLY A 426 12.83 -0.03 -5.27
N LYS A 427 13.25 1.16 -5.71
CA LYS A 427 14.17 2.03 -4.97
C LYS A 427 13.44 3.23 -4.37
N PRO A 428 13.98 3.84 -3.30
CA PRO A 428 13.39 5.04 -2.74
C PRO A 428 13.35 6.18 -3.75
N VAL A 429 12.24 6.91 -3.77
CA VAL A 429 12.10 8.13 -4.56
C VAL A 429 13.04 9.23 -4.05
N ALA A 430 13.24 10.27 -4.85
CA ALA A 430 14.17 11.34 -4.51
C ALA A 430 13.95 11.92 -3.10
N ASN A 431 15.03 12.27 -2.41
CA ASN A 431 15.06 12.84 -1.06
C ASN A 431 14.46 11.99 0.07
N VAL A 432 14.04 10.75 -0.21
CA VAL A 432 13.52 9.81 0.79
C VAL A 432 14.61 8.84 1.22
N THR A 433 14.68 8.59 2.52
CA THR A 433 15.56 7.53 3.07
C THR A 433 14.69 6.39 3.57
N VAL A 434 15.08 5.17 3.24
CA VAL A 434 14.40 3.96 3.69
C VAL A 434 15.39 3.12 4.49
N TYR A 435 14.93 2.62 5.62
CA TYR A 435 15.65 1.68 6.46
C TYR A 435 14.92 0.36 6.52
N VAL A 436 15.68 -0.72 6.68
CA VAL A 436 15.18 -2.01 7.15
C VAL A 436 15.80 -2.19 8.52
N LEU A 437 14.99 -2.12 9.58
CA LEU A 437 15.44 -2.02 10.97
C LEU A 437 15.25 -3.34 11.73
N ASP A 438 16.16 -3.61 12.66
CA ASP A 438 15.99 -4.64 13.68
C ASP A 438 15.05 -4.18 14.82
N GLU A 439 14.78 -5.07 15.78
CA GLU A 439 13.91 -4.79 16.93
C GLU A 439 14.42 -3.65 17.83
N ARG A 440 15.70 -3.29 17.70
CA ARG A 440 16.38 -2.23 18.46
C ARG A 440 16.48 -0.92 17.66
N LEU A 441 15.78 -0.83 16.53
CA LEU A 441 15.75 0.34 15.63
C LEU A 441 17.11 0.66 15.00
N ARG A 442 17.93 -0.36 14.76
CA ARG A 442 19.19 -0.24 14.03
C ARG A 442 19.05 -0.83 12.63
N PRO A 443 19.78 -0.34 11.61
CA PRO A 443 19.74 -0.96 10.30
C PRO A 443 20.13 -2.44 10.40
N ALA A 444 19.34 -3.30 9.78
CA ALA A 444 19.59 -4.74 9.72
C ALA A 444 20.69 -5.04 8.70
N PRO A 445 21.47 -6.14 8.87
CA PRO A 445 22.40 -6.61 7.85
C PRO A 445 21.70 -6.76 6.48
N LEU A 446 22.37 -6.35 5.40
CA LEU A 446 21.79 -6.43 4.05
C LEU A 446 21.30 -7.85 3.72
N GLY A 447 20.07 -7.95 3.22
CA GLY A 447 19.39 -9.23 2.95
C GLY A 447 18.63 -9.82 4.14
N SER A 448 18.86 -9.32 5.35
CA SER A 448 18.07 -9.71 6.52
C SER A 448 16.70 -9.06 6.49
N VAL A 449 15.74 -9.76 7.10
CA VAL A 449 14.38 -9.26 7.27
C VAL A 449 14.36 -8.28 8.45
N GLY A 450 13.70 -7.15 8.26
CA GLY A 450 13.49 -6.15 9.30
C GLY A 450 12.26 -5.28 9.02
N GLU A 451 11.93 -4.42 9.99
CA GLU A 451 10.84 -3.45 9.87
C GLU A 451 11.25 -2.32 8.91
N ILE A 452 10.42 -2.05 7.91
CA ILE A 452 10.62 -0.93 6.98
C ILE A 452 10.32 0.37 7.73
N ALA A 453 11.25 1.32 7.69
CA ALA A 453 11.07 2.65 8.22
C ALA A 453 11.51 3.71 7.21
N PHE A 454 10.97 4.91 7.35
CA PHE A 454 11.18 6.03 6.43
C PHE A 454 11.72 7.23 7.17
N SER A 455 12.60 7.98 6.52
CA SER A 455 13.14 9.23 7.04
C SER A 455 13.28 10.28 5.94
N GLY A 456 13.25 11.54 6.36
CA GLY A 456 13.40 12.69 5.50
C GLY A 456 12.10 13.43 5.25
N ILE A 457 12.09 14.20 4.16
CA ILE A 457 11.02 15.17 3.84
C ILE A 457 9.63 14.54 3.68
N CYS A 458 9.56 13.24 3.39
CA CYS A 458 8.29 12.54 3.21
C CYS A 458 7.52 12.32 4.52
N VAL A 459 8.21 12.25 5.66
CA VAL A 459 7.62 11.88 6.96
C VAL A 459 6.74 13.01 7.48
N GLY A 460 5.45 12.71 7.69
CA GLY A 460 4.47 13.62 8.24
C GLY A 460 4.73 14.02 9.69
N ARG A 461 3.94 14.96 10.19
CA ARG A 461 4.09 15.54 11.52
C ARG A 461 3.62 14.61 12.65
N GLY A 462 2.75 13.66 12.33
CA GLY A 462 2.15 12.73 13.28
C GLY A 462 0.66 12.52 13.03
N TYR A 463 -0.05 12.08 14.07
CA TYR A 463 -1.50 11.92 14.04
C TYR A 463 -2.21 13.06 14.76
N ILE A 464 -3.23 13.66 14.12
CA ILE A 464 -3.95 14.79 14.70
C ILE A 464 -4.66 14.39 15.99
N ASN A 465 -4.42 15.18 17.05
CA ASN A 465 -4.97 15.01 18.38
C ASN A 465 -4.73 13.59 18.96
N ASP A 466 -3.58 12.97 18.64
CA ASP A 466 -3.21 11.63 19.12
C ASP A 466 -1.70 11.53 19.43
N PRO A 467 -1.25 12.12 20.55
CA PRO A 467 0.17 12.14 20.91
C PRO A 467 0.72 10.75 21.23
N GLU A 468 -0.09 9.85 21.79
CA GLU A 468 0.33 8.49 22.16
C GLU A 468 0.67 7.65 20.92
N ARG A 469 -0.22 7.61 19.91
CA ARG A 469 0.09 6.90 18.65
C ARG A 469 1.19 7.60 17.87
N THR A 470 1.28 8.93 17.96
CA THR A 470 2.35 9.67 17.31
C THR A 470 3.70 9.24 17.87
N ALA A 471 3.89 9.27 19.19
CA ALA A 471 5.14 8.86 19.82
C ALA A 471 5.51 7.38 19.59
N ALA A 472 4.51 6.52 19.35
CA ALA A 472 4.75 5.10 19.07
C ALA A 472 5.30 4.83 17.65
N ALA A 473 4.99 5.71 16.68
CA ALA A 473 5.30 5.48 15.26
C ALA A 473 6.24 6.53 14.64
N PHE A 474 6.24 7.75 15.16
CA PHE A 474 7.06 8.88 14.71
C PHE A 474 8.08 9.23 15.78
N MET A 475 9.34 9.42 15.38
CA MET A 475 10.45 9.73 16.28
C MET A 475 11.53 10.53 15.56
N ASP A 476 12.48 11.05 16.33
CA ASP A 476 13.69 11.60 15.76
C ASP A 476 14.52 10.48 15.13
N ASP A 477 15.08 10.73 13.95
CA ASP A 477 15.95 9.77 13.28
C ASP A 477 17.33 9.73 13.97
N PRO A 478 17.70 8.62 14.64
CA PRO A 478 18.99 8.51 15.33
C PRO A 478 20.19 8.50 14.37
N LEU A 479 19.98 8.15 13.10
CA LEU A 479 21.01 8.09 12.06
C LEU A 479 21.11 9.39 11.26
N ARG A 480 20.07 10.25 11.32
CA ARG A 480 20.03 11.55 10.62
C ARG A 480 19.47 12.63 11.55
N PRO A 481 20.33 13.24 12.39
CA PRO A 481 19.91 14.28 13.32
C PRO A 481 19.12 15.41 12.65
N GLY A 482 18.00 15.79 13.26
CA GLY A 482 17.09 16.82 12.76
C GLY A 482 16.08 16.34 11.71
N GLN A 483 16.08 15.05 11.35
CA GLN A 483 15.04 14.43 10.54
C GLN A 483 14.06 13.64 11.41
N ARG A 484 12.82 13.50 10.95
CA ARG A 484 11.83 12.57 11.53
C ARG A 484 11.96 11.21 10.85
N MET A 485 11.79 10.16 11.63
CA MET A 485 11.66 8.79 11.18
C MET A 485 10.25 8.26 11.50
N TYR A 486 9.65 7.53 10.56
CA TYR A 486 8.38 6.84 10.71
C TYR A 486 8.55 5.32 10.56
N ARG A 487 8.01 4.57 11.52
CA ARG A 487 7.97 3.10 11.51
C ARG A 487 6.67 2.61 10.88
N SER A 488 6.77 1.85 9.79
CA SER A 488 5.60 1.48 8.97
C SER A 488 4.78 0.31 9.52
N GLY A 489 5.41 -0.55 10.32
CA GLY A 489 4.88 -1.87 10.67
C GLY A 489 4.95 -2.90 9.54
N ASP A 490 5.46 -2.53 8.35
CA ASP A 490 5.74 -3.44 7.24
C ASP A 490 7.12 -4.10 7.44
N PHE A 491 7.25 -5.35 7.02
CA PHE A 491 8.50 -6.09 7.00
C PHE A 491 8.99 -6.28 5.57
N GLY A 492 10.30 -6.16 5.39
CA GLY A 492 10.95 -6.36 4.12
C GLY A 492 12.44 -6.62 4.27
N ARG A 493 13.13 -6.68 3.13
CA ARG A 493 14.59 -6.78 3.07
C ARG A 493 15.12 -6.10 1.81
N TRP A 494 16.38 -5.69 1.86
CA TRP A 494 17.09 -5.26 0.67
C TRP A 494 17.49 -6.46 -0.20
N LEU A 495 17.34 -6.32 -1.51
CA LEU A 495 17.87 -7.24 -2.51
C LEU A 495 19.31 -6.82 -2.88
N PRO A 496 20.14 -7.72 -3.45
CA PRO A 496 21.54 -7.42 -3.79
C PRO A 496 21.72 -6.25 -4.75
N ASP A 497 20.72 -5.93 -5.57
CA ASP A 497 20.72 -4.81 -6.52
C ASP A 497 20.22 -3.47 -5.94
N GLY A 498 19.94 -3.46 -4.63
CA GLY A 498 19.47 -2.30 -3.88
C GLY A 498 17.97 -2.02 -4.03
N ARG A 499 17.19 -2.94 -4.60
CA ARG A 499 15.72 -2.85 -4.56
C ARG A 499 15.17 -3.42 -3.26
N LEU A 500 14.02 -2.91 -2.82
CA LEU A 500 13.34 -3.36 -1.61
C LEU A 500 12.34 -4.48 -1.93
N GLU A 501 12.35 -5.56 -1.17
CA GLU A 501 11.35 -6.62 -1.22
C GLU A 501 10.39 -6.52 -0.03
N PHE A 502 9.09 -6.59 -0.29
CA PHE A 502 8.04 -6.63 0.72
C PHE A 502 7.74 -8.07 1.14
N LEU A 503 7.65 -8.32 2.46
CA LEU A 503 7.43 -9.67 3.00
C LEU A 503 6.14 -9.78 3.84
N GLY A 504 5.57 -8.68 4.31
CA GLY A 504 4.31 -8.68 5.06
C GLY A 504 4.20 -7.57 6.08
N ARG A 505 3.23 -7.70 6.99
CA ARG A 505 2.99 -6.76 8.10
C ARG A 505 3.15 -7.41 9.45
N ARG A 506 3.55 -6.62 10.46
CA ARG A 506 3.57 -7.03 11.88
C ARG A 506 2.17 -7.20 12.45
N ASP A 507 1.26 -6.31 12.08
CA ASP A 507 -0.08 -6.19 12.63
C ASP A 507 -1.11 -6.99 11.83
N ALA A 508 -2.34 -7.06 12.34
CA ALA A 508 -3.46 -7.70 11.66
C ALA A 508 -4.09 -6.81 10.57
N GLN A 509 -3.38 -5.76 10.13
CA GLN A 509 -3.87 -4.87 9.10
C GLN A 509 -3.85 -5.57 7.75
N VAL A 510 -4.92 -5.38 6.98
CA VAL A 510 -5.07 -5.99 5.66
C VAL A 510 -5.31 -4.92 4.61
N LYS A 511 -4.80 -5.15 3.40
CA LYS A 511 -5.13 -4.34 2.23
C LYS A 511 -6.12 -5.15 1.38
N ILE A 512 -7.36 -4.70 1.31
CA ILE A 512 -8.43 -5.34 0.54
C ILE A 512 -8.89 -4.35 -0.51
N ARG A 513 -8.70 -4.68 -1.81
CA ARG A 513 -9.10 -3.82 -2.94
C ARG A 513 -8.43 -2.44 -2.88
N GLY A 514 -7.19 -2.41 -2.40
CA GLY A 514 -6.41 -1.20 -2.08
C GLY A 514 -6.86 -0.41 -0.85
N PHE A 515 -7.94 -0.79 -0.17
CA PHE A 515 -8.35 -0.16 1.08
C PHE A 515 -7.53 -0.74 2.24
N ARG A 516 -6.89 0.16 3.00
CA ARG A 516 -6.17 -0.17 4.22
C ARG A 516 -7.17 -0.33 5.36
N ILE A 517 -7.37 -1.56 5.83
CA ILE A 517 -8.37 -1.91 6.85
C ILE A 517 -7.68 -2.49 8.08
N GLU A 518 -7.87 -1.82 9.22
CA GLU A 518 -7.55 -2.36 10.54
C GLU A 518 -8.67 -3.29 11.01
N ILE A 519 -8.39 -4.59 11.09
CA ILE A 519 -9.36 -5.60 11.53
C ILE A 519 -9.92 -5.28 12.93
N GLY A 520 -9.09 -4.72 13.81
CA GLY A 520 -9.50 -4.26 15.13
C GLY A 520 -10.57 -3.17 15.12
N GLU A 521 -10.63 -2.31 14.09
CA GLU A 521 -11.69 -1.30 13.98
C GLU A 521 -13.05 -1.93 13.71
N VAL A 522 -13.07 -2.93 12.85
CA VAL A 522 -14.27 -3.70 12.56
C VAL A 522 -14.67 -4.49 13.81
N GLU A 523 -13.75 -5.24 14.43
CA GLU A 523 -14.00 -6.03 15.64
C GLU A 523 -14.57 -5.17 16.78
N ASN A 524 -13.98 -4.00 17.06
CA ASN A 524 -14.45 -3.10 18.11
C ASN A 524 -15.85 -2.55 17.83
N ARG A 525 -16.18 -2.24 16.57
CA ARG A 525 -17.55 -1.83 16.23
C ARG A 525 -18.55 -2.97 16.45
N LEU A 526 -18.21 -4.19 16.04
CA LEU A 526 -19.08 -5.35 16.26
C LEU A 526 -19.28 -5.63 17.76
N LEU A 527 -18.22 -5.52 18.56
CA LEU A 527 -18.28 -5.65 20.02
C LEU A 527 -19.14 -4.57 20.68
N GLY A 528 -19.27 -3.39 20.07
CA GLY A 528 -20.12 -2.30 20.55
C GLY A 528 -21.63 -2.54 20.38
N ALA A 529 -22.04 -3.55 19.61
CA ALA A 529 -23.44 -3.85 19.37
C ALA A 529 -24.13 -4.41 20.64
N PRO A 530 -25.35 -3.93 21.00
CA PRO A 530 -26.06 -4.44 22.16
C PRO A 530 -26.26 -5.97 22.11
N GLY A 531 -25.78 -6.66 23.14
CA GLY A 531 -25.94 -8.10 23.30
C GLY A 531 -24.79 -8.94 22.74
N VAL A 532 -23.84 -8.37 22.01
CA VAL A 532 -22.59 -9.06 21.61
C VAL A 532 -21.70 -9.25 22.83
N LYS A 533 -21.12 -10.45 22.96
CA LYS A 533 -20.15 -10.80 24.02
C LYS A 533 -18.73 -10.82 23.47
N ASP A 534 -18.52 -11.54 22.37
CA ASP A 534 -17.25 -11.61 21.66
C ASP A 534 -17.48 -11.42 20.16
N ALA A 535 -16.54 -10.78 19.46
CA ALA A 535 -16.54 -10.70 18.01
C ALA A 535 -15.10 -10.81 17.49
N ALA A 536 -14.95 -11.47 16.34
CA ALA A 536 -13.70 -11.60 15.63
C ALA A 536 -13.95 -11.51 14.12
N VAL A 537 -13.01 -10.93 13.40
CA VAL A 537 -13.09 -10.77 11.94
C VAL A 537 -11.84 -11.38 11.30
N VAL A 538 -12.06 -12.12 10.22
CA VAL A 538 -11.01 -12.78 9.43
C VAL A 538 -11.16 -12.45 7.95
N VAL A 539 -10.07 -12.55 7.20
CA VAL A 539 -10.09 -12.47 5.74
C VAL A 539 -10.23 -13.88 5.17
N ALA A 540 -11.34 -14.16 4.48
CA ALA A 540 -11.55 -15.41 3.75
C ALA A 540 -10.79 -15.41 2.41
N ASP A 541 -10.69 -16.57 1.74
CA ASP A 541 -9.92 -16.74 0.49
C ASP A 541 -10.35 -15.83 -0.70
N GLY A 542 -11.47 -15.10 -0.60
CA GLY A 542 -12.01 -14.17 -1.61
C GLY A 542 -11.87 -12.67 -1.27
N PRO A 543 -10.64 -12.19 -0.96
CA PRO A 543 -10.35 -11.02 -0.09
C PRO A 543 -11.56 -10.29 0.50
N GLN A 544 -12.28 -10.99 1.40
CA GLN A 544 -13.49 -10.47 2.04
C GLN A 544 -13.41 -10.63 3.56
N LEU A 545 -14.00 -9.68 4.27
CA LEU A 545 -14.12 -9.72 5.72
C LEU A 545 -15.31 -10.59 6.11
N VAL A 546 -15.06 -11.63 6.91
CA VAL A 546 -16.10 -12.46 7.53
C VAL A 546 -16.04 -12.28 9.03
N ALA A 547 -17.17 -11.95 9.64
CA ALA A 547 -17.30 -11.79 11.07
C ALA A 547 -17.81 -13.08 11.74
N PHE A 548 -17.29 -13.38 12.91
CA PHE A 548 -17.79 -14.38 13.84
C PHE A 548 -18.10 -13.72 15.17
N PHE A 549 -19.25 -14.03 15.75
CA PHE A 549 -19.66 -13.40 17.01
C PHE A 549 -20.39 -14.35 17.93
N SER A 550 -20.30 -14.08 19.23
CA SER A 550 -21.13 -14.67 20.27
C SER A 550 -22.05 -13.57 20.85
N ALA A 551 -23.30 -13.90 21.14
CA ALA A 551 -24.27 -12.94 21.65
C ALA A 551 -25.21 -13.56 22.69
N ALA A 552 -25.72 -12.72 23.60
CA ALA A 552 -26.87 -13.03 24.43
C ALA A 552 -28.17 -12.72 23.65
N GLY A 553 -29.17 -13.59 23.76
CA GLY A 553 -30.47 -13.42 23.08
C GLY A 553 -30.44 -13.83 21.62
N ASP A 554 -31.33 -13.25 20.80
CA ASP A 554 -31.59 -13.69 19.42
C ASP A 554 -30.98 -12.77 18.36
N LEU A 555 -29.89 -12.06 18.70
CA LEU A 555 -29.18 -11.19 17.74
C LEU A 555 -28.72 -12.01 16.52
N THR A 556 -29.12 -11.57 15.33
CA THR A 556 -28.76 -12.21 14.06
C THR A 556 -27.53 -11.56 13.42
N GLY A 557 -26.91 -12.26 12.46
CA GLY A 557 -25.78 -11.73 11.72
C GLY A 557 -26.14 -10.47 10.93
N GLU A 558 -27.33 -10.44 10.32
CA GLU A 558 -27.83 -9.30 9.55
C GLU A 558 -28.01 -8.06 10.44
N GLN A 559 -28.53 -8.23 11.66
CA GLN A 559 -28.66 -7.14 12.62
C GLN A 559 -27.30 -6.59 13.04
N LEU A 560 -26.31 -7.47 13.21
CA LEU A 560 -24.95 -7.07 13.56
C LEU A 560 -24.24 -6.33 12.41
N LEU A 561 -24.42 -6.78 11.16
CA LEU A 561 -23.90 -6.09 9.98
C LEU A 561 -24.55 -4.72 9.77
N ALA A 562 -25.88 -4.61 9.99
CA ALA A 562 -26.58 -3.34 9.95
C ALA A 562 -26.03 -2.36 11.00
N HIS A 563 -25.78 -2.83 12.22
CA HIS A 563 -25.13 -2.03 13.26
C HIS A 563 -23.71 -1.58 12.88
N ALA A 564 -22.93 -2.43 12.21
CA ALA A 564 -21.59 -2.08 11.75
C ALA A 564 -21.64 -0.96 10.69
N ALA A 565 -22.58 -1.04 9.75
CA ALA A 565 -22.77 -0.08 8.66
C ALA A 565 -23.18 1.34 9.11
N GLU A 566 -23.66 1.51 10.34
CA GLU A 566 -23.98 2.83 10.90
C GLU A 566 -22.75 3.73 11.13
N SER A 567 -21.54 3.15 11.26
CA SER A 567 -20.32 3.90 11.60
C SER A 567 -19.08 3.53 10.78
N LEU A 568 -19.02 2.31 10.25
CA LEU A 568 -17.94 1.89 9.37
C LEU A 568 -18.16 2.40 7.95
N ALA A 569 -17.06 2.65 7.23
CA ALA A 569 -17.15 2.84 5.79
C ALA A 569 -17.61 1.53 5.11
N GLU A 570 -18.30 1.63 3.97
CA GLU A 570 -18.88 0.48 3.25
C GLU A 570 -17.87 -0.65 3.02
N TYR A 571 -16.64 -0.33 2.62
CA TYR A 571 -15.58 -1.31 2.36
C TYR A 571 -15.04 -2.01 3.63
N MET A 572 -15.39 -1.54 4.83
CA MET A 572 -15.00 -2.13 6.11
C MET A 572 -16.07 -3.04 6.71
N VAL A 573 -17.30 -3.00 6.19
CA VAL A 573 -18.39 -3.85 6.69
C VAL A 573 -18.15 -5.30 6.21
N PRO A 574 -18.17 -6.30 7.10
CA PRO A 574 -18.04 -7.71 6.72
C PRO A 574 -19.13 -8.14 5.73
N SER A 575 -18.80 -9.03 4.79
CA SER A 575 -19.76 -9.57 3.83
C SER A 575 -20.73 -10.57 4.48
N ALA A 576 -20.30 -11.23 5.56
CA ALA A 576 -21.12 -12.14 6.35
C ALA A 576 -20.78 -12.05 7.85
N ALA A 577 -21.76 -12.37 8.69
CA ALA A 577 -21.58 -12.48 10.14
C ALA A 577 -22.20 -13.78 10.66
N HIS A 578 -21.36 -14.69 11.15
CA HIS A 578 -21.77 -16.00 11.65
C HIS A 578 -21.79 -16.04 13.18
N ARG A 579 -22.92 -16.46 13.73
CA ARG A 579 -23.07 -16.64 15.17
C ARG A 579 -22.47 -17.96 15.63
N LEU A 580 -21.69 -17.92 16.69
CA LEU A 580 -21.16 -19.08 17.42
C LEU A 580 -21.60 -19.01 18.89
N ASP A 581 -21.80 -20.17 19.52
CA ASP A 581 -22.07 -20.22 20.97
C ASP A 581 -20.91 -19.64 21.79
N LYS A 582 -19.68 -19.91 21.32
CA LYS A 582 -18.44 -19.36 21.85
C LYS A 582 -17.39 -19.32 20.75
N LEU A 583 -16.58 -18.26 20.71
CA LEU A 583 -15.45 -18.21 19.78
C LEU A 583 -14.36 -19.23 20.19
N PRO A 584 -13.72 -19.89 19.22
CA PRO A 584 -12.62 -20.82 19.50
C PRO A 584 -11.44 -20.04 20.09
N LEU A 585 -10.75 -20.66 21.04
CA LEU A 585 -9.58 -20.08 21.69
C LEU A 585 -8.36 -20.97 21.43
N THR A 586 -7.20 -20.35 21.29
CA THR A 586 -5.88 -20.98 21.31
C THR A 586 -5.56 -21.53 22.71
N ASP A 587 -4.52 -22.36 22.82
CA ASP A 587 -4.02 -22.87 24.11
C ASP A 587 -3.65 -21.76 25.12
N ASN A 588 -3.31 -20.57 24.59
CA ASN A 588 -3.00 -19.38 25.37
C ASN A 588 -4.24 -18.52 25.72
N GLY A 589 -5.45 -19.01 25.46
CA GLY A 589 -6.71 -18.34 25.80
C GLY A 589 -7.10 -17.15 24.91
N LYS A 590 -6.34 -16.86 23.84
CA LYS A 590 -6.69 -15.84 22.83
C LYS A 590 -7.62 -16.44 21.77
N ILE A 591 -8.47 -15.63 21.12
CA ILE A 591 -9.32 -16.07 20.00
C ILE A 591 -8.46 -16.70 18.90
N ASP A 592 -8.82 -17.91 18.49
CA ASP A 592 -8.14 -18.64 17.42
C ASP A 592 -8.65 -18.20 16.05
N LYS A 593 -8.05 -17.12 15.54
CA LYS A 593 -8.36 -16.59 14.20
C LYS A 593 -8.02 -17.57 13.07
N LYS A 594 -7.11 -18.54 13.28
CA LYS A 594 -6.77 -19.55 12.28
C LYS A 594 -7.90 -20.56 12.14
N ALA A 595 -8.45 -21.03 13.27
CA ALA A 595 -9.63 -21.88 13.28
C ALA A 595 -10.85 -21.16 12.67
N LEU A 596 -11.04 -19.88 12.98
CA LEU A 596 -12.11 -19.08 12.39
C LEU A 596 -11.93 -18.86 10.88
N LYS A 597 -10.71 -18.64 10.39
CA LYS A 597 -10.43 -18.56 8.95
C LYS A 597 -10.80 -19.88 8.26
N ALA A 598 -10.34 -21.02 8.80
CA ALA A 598 -10.69 -22.33 8.26
C ALA A 598 -12.22 -22.56 8.27
N ALA A 599 -12.91 -22.13 9.34
CA ALA A 599 -14.37 -22.19 9.42
C ALA A 599 -15.05 -21.29 8.37
N ALA A 600 -14.53 -20.09 8.09
CA ALA A 600 -15.04 -19.25 6.99
C ALA A 600 -14.84 -19.94 5.62
N ASP A 601 -13.67 -20.56 5.43
CA ASP A 601 -13.31 -21.30 4.23
C ASP A 601 -14.09 -22.64 4.08
N ASP A 602 -14.74 -23.12 5.16
CA ASP A 602 -15.61 -24.30 5.22
C ASP A 602 -17.11 -23.95 5.20
N LEU A 603 -17.52 -22.82 5.77
CA LEU A 603 -18.90 -22.32 5.73
C LEU A 603 -19.31 -21.95 4.31
N SER A 604 -18.35 -21.43 3.52
CA SER A 604 -18.48 -21.35 2.06
C SER A 604 -18.73 -22.72 1.37
N ARG A 605 -18.60 -23.85 2.08
CA ARG A 605 -18.87 -25.22 1.58
C ARG A 605 -20.16 -25.85 2.15
N GLN A 606 -20.72 -25.38 3.25
CA GLN A 606 -21.96 -25.94 3.84
C GLN A 606 -23.19 -25.32 3.18
N GLY A 607 -23.97 -26.13 2.46
CA GLY A 607 -25.07 -25.65 1.58
C GLY A 607 -24.85 -25.99 0.11
N TYR A 608 -23.79 -26.73 -0.22
CA TYR A 608 -23.49 -27.15 -1.59
C TYR A 608 -24.60 -28.05 -2.19
N VAL A 609 -25.42 -27.44 -3.05
CA VAL A 609 -26.28 -28.15 -4.00
C VAL A 609 -25.53 -28.20 -5.32
N ALA A 610 -25.26 -29.39 -5.86
CA ALA A 610 -24.49 -29.49 -7.10
C ALA A 610 -25.22 -28.83 -8.29
N PRO A 611 -24.52 -28.08 -9.16
CA PRO A 611 -25.05 -27.58 -10.44
C PRO A 611 -25.70 -28.71 -11.26
N ALA A 612 -27.02 -28.63 -11.45
CA ALA A 612 -27.82 -29.67 -12.10
C ALA A 612 -27.90 -29.48 -13.62
N THR A 613 -27.95 -28.23 -14.11
CA THR A 613 -28.07 -27.93 -15.54
C THR A 613 -26.71 -27.69 -16.21
N ASP A 614 -26.66 -27.78 -17.55
CA ASP A 614 -25.45 -27.46 -18.32
C ASP A 614 -25.10 -25.97 -18.23
N ALA A 615 -26.10 -25.09 -18.14
CA ALA A 615 -25.88 -23.67 -17.91
C ALA A 615 -25.29 -23.40 -16.52
N GLU A 616 -25.83 -24.02 -15.47
CA GLU A 616 -25.27 -23.89 -14.12
C GLU A 616 -23.83 -24.40 -14.05
N ARG A 617 -23.50 -25.54 -14.68
CA ARG A 617 -22.12 -26.07 -14.72
C ARG A 617 -21.16 -25.14 -15.47
N ARG A 618 -21.57 -24.59 -16.61
CA ARG A 618 -20.75 -23.63 -17.38
C ARG A 618 -20.57 -22.33 -16.61
N LEU A 619 -21.65 -21.81 -16.01
CA LEU A 619 -21.60 -20.59 -15.22
C LEU A 619 -20.74 -20.76 -13.97
N ALA A 620 -20.80 -21.92 -13.30
CA ALA A 620 -19.94 -22.25 -12.16
C ALA A 620 -18.45 -22.21 -12.54
N ALA A 621 -18.08 -22.71 -13.73
CA ALA A 621 -16.71 -22.61 -14.22
C ALA A 621 -16.26 -21.16 -14.45
N VAL A 622 -17.14 -20.31 -14.98
CA VAL A 622 -16.87 -18.87 -15.14
C VAL A 622 -16.73 -18.18 -13.79
N TRP A 623 -17.61 -18.50 -12.83
CA TRP A 623 -17.53 -17.97 -11.46
C TRP A 623 -16.25 -18.41 -10.77
N ALA A 624 -15.81 -19.66 -10.93
CA ALA A 624 -14.56 -20.17 -10.37
C ALA A 624 -13.37 -19.33 -10.82
N GLU A 625 -13.31 -19.03 -12.12
CA GLU A 625 -12.26 -18.19 -12.71
C GLU A 625 -12.32 -16.74 -12.20
N VAL A 626 -13.53 -16.17 -12.11
CA VAL A 626 -13.74 -14.80 -11.66
C VAL A 626 -13.43 -14.62 -10.17
N LEU A 627 -13.91 -15.54 -9.34
CA LEU A 627 -13.78 -15.46 -7.88
C LEU A 627 -12.45 -16.02 -7.39
N GLY A 628 -11.72 -16.78 -8.22
CA GLY A 628 -10.48 -17.45 -7.80
C GLY A 628 -10.73 -18.60 -6.82
N VAL A 629 -11.93 -19.20 -6.86
CA VAL A 629 -12.31 -20.32 -5.99
C VAL A 629 -12.41 -21.61 -6.80
N PRO A 630 -12.12 -22.79 -6.22
CA PRO A 630 -12.31 -24.07 -6.90
C PRO A 630 -13.76 -24.26 -7.37
N VAL A 631 -13.94 -24.77 -8.59
CA VAL A 631 -15.27 -24.93 -9.22
C VAL A 631 -16.20 -25.86 -8.43
N ASP A 632 -15.64 -26.85 -7.75
CA ASP A 632 -16.34 -27.79 -6.87
C ASP A 632 -16.84 -27.14 -5.56
N LYS A 633 -16.49 -25.87 -5.30
CA LYS A 633 -17.08 -25.07 -4.21
C LYS A 633 -18.31 -24.26 -4.64
N ILE A 634 -18.69 -24.24 -5.91
CA ILE A 634 -19.78 -23.40 -6.42
C ILE A 634 -21.03 -24.23 -6.62
N GLY A 635 -21.96 -24.14 -5.66
CA GLY A 635 -23.26 -24.79 -5.71
C GLY A 635 -24.32 -24.00 -6.49
N ALA A 636 -25.42 -24.66 -6.88
CA ALA A 636 -26.56 -24.05 -7.56
C ALA A 636 -27.22 -22.93 -6.75
N ASP A 637 -27.28 -23.06 -5.43
CA ASP A 637 -27.83 -22.05 -4.53
C ASP A 637 -26.78 -21.08 -3.99
N ALA A 638 -25.53 -21.20 -4.45
CA ALA A 638 -24.46 -20.33 -3.96
C ALA A 638 -24.69 -18.89 -4.42
N ASP A 639 -24.64 -17.96 -3.46
CA ASP A 639 -24.69 -16.53 -3.71
C ASP A 639 -23.31 -16.02 -4.13
N PHE A 640 -23.29 -15.22 -5.20
CA PHE A 640 -22.08 -14.65 -5.79
C PHE A 640 -21.30 -13.86 -4.75
N PHE A 641 -21.96 -13.01 -3.97
CA PHE A 641 -21.33 -12.12 -3.00
C PHE A 641 -20.91 -12.85 -1.73
N GLU A 642 -21.69 -13.85 -1.29
CA GLU A 642 -21.27 -14.72 -0.16
C GLU A 642 -20.02 -15.53 -0.50
N LEU A 643 -19.87 -15.97 -1.75
CA LEU A 643 -18.68 -16.66 -2.26
C LEU A 643 -17.45 -15.75 -2.48
N GLY A 644 -17.50 -14.49 -2.06
CA GLY A 644 -16.41 -13.52 -2.29
C GLY A 644 -16.58 -12.67 -3.54
N GLY A 645 -17.76 -12.68 -4.14
CA GLY A 645 -18.19 -11.72 -5.13
C GLY A 645 -18.18 -10.30 -4.58
N THR A 646 -17.79 -9.36 -5.42
CA THR A 646 -17.60 -7.94 -5.11
C THR A 646 -18.17 -7.15 -6.26
N SER A 647 -18.36 -5.84 -6.13
CA SER A 647 -18.72 -5.01 -7.29
C SER A 647 -17.72 -5.18 -8.44
N LEU A 648 -16.44 -5.35 -8.13
CA LEU A 648 -15.38 -5.50 -9.11
C LEU A 648 -15.40 -6.88 -9.80
N SER A 649 -15.58 -7.96 -9.05
CA SER A 649 -15.74 -9.30 -9.63
C SER A 649 -17.10 -9.48 -10.29
N ALA A 650 -18.15 -8.79 -9.85
CA ALA A 650 -19.45 -8.75 -10.53
C ALA A 650 -19.31 -8.04 -11.88
N VAL A 651 -18.53 -6.96 -11.95
CA VAL A 651 -18.16 -6.33 -13.22
C VAL A 651 -17.38 -7.31 -14.11
N ARG A 652 -16.37 -8.03 -13.59
CA ARG A 652 -15.65 -9.09 -14.35
C ARG A 652 -16.58 -10.19 -14.84
N LEU A 653 -17.52 -10.62 -14.01
CA LEU A 653 -18.50 -11.63 -14.37
C LEU A 653 -19.43 -11.12 -15.47
N ALA A 654 -19.97 -9.91 -15.33
CA ALA A 654 -20.79 -9.27 -16.35
C ALA A 654 -20.03 -9.16 -17.67
N ILE A 655 -18.76 -8.73 -17.64
CA ILE A 655 -17.88 -8.69 -18.83
C ILE A 655 -17.85 -10.05 -19.54
N LYS A 656 -17.56 -11.13 -18.81
CA LYS A 656 -17.42 -12.48 -19.36
C LYS A 656 -18.73 -13.06 -19.88
N LEU A 657 -19.87 -12.67 -19.29
CA LEU A 657 -21.20 -13.16 -19.64
C LEU A 657 -21.94 -12.28 -20.64
N LYS A 658 -21.36 -11.16 -21.09
CA LYS A 658 -22.03 -10.28 -22.06
C LYS A 658 -22.22 -11.00 -23.42
N PRO A 659 -23.34 -10.73 -24.12
CA PRO A 659 -24.40 -9.76 -23.78
C PRO A 659 -25.49 -10.32 -22.84
N ALA A 660 -25.39 -11.57 -22.39
CA ALA A 660 -26.47 -12.28 -21.72
C ALA A 660 -26.84 -11.73 -20.33
N VAL A 661 -25.87 -11.15 -19.60
CA VAL A 661 -26.05 -10.70 -18.21
C VAL A 661 -25.41 -9.33 -17.99
N SER A 662 -26.17 -8.41 -17.39
CA SER A 662 -25.69 -7.10 -16.93
C SER A 662 -25.25 -7.13 -15.46
N LEU A 663 -24.54 -6.09 -15.01
CA LEU A 663 -24.21 -5.94 -13.59
C LEU A 663 -25.47 -5.88 -12.71
N THR A 664 -26.52 -5.21 -13.19
CA THR A 664 -27.81 -5.10 -12.50
C THR A 664 -28.43 -6.49 -12.28
N ASP A 665 -28.33 -7.37 -13.28
CA ASP A 665 -28.84 -8.74 -13.19
C ASP A 665 -28.10 -9.55 -12.13
N ILE A 666 -26.78 -9.42 -12.05
CA ILE A 666 -25.97 -10.09 -11.01
C ILE A 666 -26.37 -9.59 -9.62
N THR A 667 -26.57 -8.30 -9.44
CA THR A 667 -27.00 -7.75 -8.14
C THR A 667 -28.43 -8.13 -7.76
N ALA A 668 -29.34 -8.25 -8.74
CA ALA A 668 -30.73 -8.57 -8.50
C ALA A 668 -30.98 -10.08 -8.32
N ALA A 669 -30.15 -10.91 -8.96
CA ALA A 669 -30.24 -12.37 -8.95
C ALA A 669 -28.86 -12.98 -8.64
N PRO A 670 -28.33 -12.78 -7.43
CA PRO A 670 -26.94 -13.13 -7.10
C PRO A 670 -26.67 -14.62 -6.95
N THR A 671 -27.67 -15.51 -7.04
CA THR A 671 -27.44 -16.96 -6.91
C THR A 671 -27.15 -17.62 -8.26
N LEU A 672 -26.27 -18.64 -8.28
CA LEU A 672 -25.84 -19.32 -9.50
C LEU A 672 -27.03 -19.80 -10.36
N SER A 673 -28.01 -20.47 -9.74
CA SER A 673 -29.20 -21.00 -10.42
C SER A 673 -30.06 -19.92 -11.08
N LYS A 674 -30.27 -18.79 -10.39
CA LYS A 674 -31.05 -17.66 -10.92
C LYS A 674 -30.32 -16.97 -12.06
N LEU A 675 -29.01 -16.78 -11.93
CA LEU A 675 -28.21 -16.15 -12.97
C LEU A 675 -28.06 -17.07 -14.19
N ALA A 676 -27.94 -18.39 -13.99
CA ALA A 676 -27.94 -19.38 -15.08
C ALA A 676 -29.26 -19.37 -15.86
N ALA A 677 -30.40 -19.24 -15.17
CA ALA A 677 -31.70 -19.09 -15.82
C ALA A 677 -31.81 -17.82 -16.68
N LEU A 678 -31.19 -16.71 -16.25
CA LEU A 678 -31.13 -15.48 -17.05
C LEU A 678 -30.25 -15.65 -18.30
N VAL A 679 -29.11 -16.33 -18.16
CA VAL A 679 -28.22 -16.66 -19.29
C VAL A 679 -28.97 -17.52 -20.32
N GLU A 680 -29.66 -18.58 -19.87
CA GLU A 680 -30.44 -19.46 -20.77
C GLU A 680 -31.57 -18.74 -21.50
N GLN A 681 -32.18 -17.72 -20.88
CA GLN A 681 -33.22 -16.90 -21.52
C GLN A 681 -32.67 -15.92 -22.56
N ALA A 682 -31.42 -15.49 -22.41
CA ALA A 682 -30.77 -14.54 -23.30
C ALA A 682 -30.15 -15.17 -24.57
N GLY A 683 -29.97 -16.51 -24.59
CA GLY A 683 -29.41 -17.27 -25.71
C GLY A 683 -27.92 -17.49 -25.58
#